data_AF-A0A815PPG4-F1
#
_entry.id   AF-A0A815PPG4-F1
#
_cell.length_a   1.000
_cell.length_b   1.000
_cell.length_c   1.000
_cell.angle_alpha   90.00
_cell.angle_beta   90.00
_cell.angle_gamma   90.00
#
_symmetry.space_group_name_H-M   'P 1'
#
loop_
_entity.id
_entity.type
_entity.pdbx_description
1 polymer ?
#
loop_
_entity_poly.entity_id
_entity_poly.type
_entity_poly.pdbx_seq_one_letter_code
_entity_poly.pdbx_strand_id
1 'polypeptide(L)'
;MSNYDVICVLGNRGCGKSRVCQWINSQQGNGNIIAIESGDPSASSYGFDSNLINQLVFEHPFEDEIFKNTILPDRTSANQRIYWIILDCDVDTILKRIPTALKQDVWYTRKALHYYQQRYRQLGAHFGIPFLDITNSAIEEISHEIFSIIRNDSNFYEHYRRIGTQILTYDIIEKHDIENQLHSIIRLDEIPNLPEYAHEFTNIDQRKLYTKWYVNNQSCEINSERSILRCGEYDLPITGPIFKLTTEGESKKIYKEISGNPLTKNLAFIVLKSTIYSHSKQITGEINSLGSIRACGSQLFLEMMWRNGLKHAYRSISAHGIIVSDFVKEISPMEIIVKRYCEGTDKNSYYGILTNENIVSPRTNGEYRSGPYVRFDWRNPNHISPNTKQALNENIYYYIYEQSLGKEEFFKKILADKQYAIPMGDKNISEDLLTDVIHLKQTKLAVLKMFMVIQSYFSRVNFLIKDVCFMLNRTGEQFWSEINQDCMRITMKDEKQTKFDKDIWRIGGSKSREQILQKWTDFNEMFKEYFRKNRFHQTELFDLNSYFYQEEIHRLLTDADLRIPKHLQDLWLNIQGKTSRRVLVTMDMFNGQPVLVKSSQVCEIHSSGDYLKAMEKLAIFPDILVVDLNGAFGEIDTANRRIIKQLALKYHVHTGGGLRTIEDLEEMLNSGIRRCVMASGEDSLFEKIPKDRLIVEISVNEKNEVLIHGRRTNTHVNILTRLHQLIDVGVRVISITFVQTEGHLSGIPRQQVRELISQIPYDIEKIYIAGGVSSLDDLDYLWSFPRIIPVLGSAIWKNKLTIGQIYNRMLYFDESGLVPAIIQDINGSVKGLVYMNEKSIEKTCENRVLYRYSRKLQRVIMKGEMSGDQQQIIQLSVDCDSDALLITVDSHKPFCHTGNHSCFNVQTSLKGNFAILADHIKSRMSTDSYTGKIQRNPSLALVKIMEELWEIVACHHDNQIDECSDMIAHLIMYLNGMGISIEDICNELNRRRWMARGLTTPMIEQKPKEIIIGITSSKYTDKTDRFAEEELGIRIRRQSGRNFYVSGQIIDRDKFSKYFHSDANFQITLFSSKPKDMIWLLAAKRLTHIITFDPVVKNYPKTYATVHEIVDPTICLALVCRSGESIEPAKWTKTNKVLIASEYICQTTRFLEEHHIHRHTYHIDKISGASEAFLVNTKKYLLADTIVESGRTLKQNQLEIWNVIVPRGEIRIGLYEYIFAKNE
;
A
#
# COMPACT_ATOMS: atom_id res chain seq x y z
N MET A 1 -32.51 36.74 -17.52
CA MET A 1 -32.60 38.03 -16.78
C MET A 1 -34.08 38.26 -16.51
N SER A 2 -34.49 38.47 -15.27
CA SER A 2 -35.88 38.83 -14.94
C SER A 2 -35.93 39.70 -13.69
N ASN A 3 -35.82 41.01 -13.90
CA ASN A 3 -36.60 42.11 -13.30
C ASN A 3 -35.91 43.44 -13.67
N TYR A 4 -36.60 44.28 -14.48
CA TYR A 4 -36.27 45.65 -14.90
C TYR A 4 -34.77 46.03 -14.98
N ASP A 5 -34.12 45.77 -16.12
CA ASP A 5 -32.70 46.09 -16.35
C ASP A 5 -32.54 47.16 -17.45
N VAL A 6 -31.67 48.16 -17.25
CA VAL A 6 -31.46 49.29 -18.18
C VAL A 6 -30.11 49.15 -18.88
N ILE A 7 -30.04 49.39 -20.19
CA ILE A 7 -28.81 49.29 -21.00
C ILE A 7 -28.41 50.68 -21.52
N CYS A 8 -27.32 51.25 -21.01
CA CYS A 8 -26.76 52.52 -21.50
C CYS A 8 -25.74 52.28 -22.63
N VAL A 9 -26.00 52.80 -23.83
CA VAL A 9 -25.08 52.69 -24.98
C VAL A 9 -24.28 53.98 -25.14
N LEU A 10 -23.00 53.89 -24.81
CA LEU A 10 -22.00 54.95 -24.88
C LEU A 10 -21.25 54.90 -26.21
N GLY A 11 -20.99 56.06 -26.81
CA GLY A 11 -20.18 56.16 -28.01
C GLY A 11 -20.28 57.52 -28.71
N ASN A 12 -19.37 57.78 -29.65
CA ASN A 12 -19.34 59.04 -30.39
C ASN A 12 -20.37 59.05 -31.54
N ARG A 13 -20.78 60.23 -32.04
CA ARG A 13 -21.67 60.29 -33.22
C ARG A 13 -21.02 59.54 -34.40
N GLY A 14 -21.70 58.50 -34.87
CA GLY A 14 -21.29 57.67 -36.01
C GLY A 14 -20.79 56.26 -35.68
N CYS A 15 -20.61 55.88 -34.41
CA CYS A 15 -20.22 54.52 -34.03
C CYS A 15 -21.37 53.49 -34.09
N GLY A 16 -22.51 53.87 -34.69
CA GLY A 16 -23.69 53.01 -34.76
C GLY A 16 -24.53 52.94 -33.47
N LYS A 17 -24.20 53.71 -32.42
CA LYS A 17 -24.90 53.64 -31.11
C LYS A 17 -26.42 53.75 -31.20
N SER A 18 -26.94 54.65 -32.03
CA SER A 18 -28.38 54.86 -32.18
C SER A 18 -29.08 53.66 -32.84
N ARG A 19 -28.41 52.96 -33.77
CA ARG A 19 -28.93 51.73 -34.39
C ARG A 19 -28.93 50.57 -33.42
N VAL A 20 -27.89 50.45 -32.60
CA VAL A 20 -27.81 49.42 -31.56
C VAL A 20 -28.89 49.63 -30.50
N CYS A 21 -29.10 50.87 -30.03
CA CYS A 21 -30.19 51.21 -29.12
C CYS A 21 -31.58 50.90 -29.71
N GLN A 22 -31.85 51.33 -30.95
CA GLN A 22 -33.12 51.06 -31.62
C GLN A 22 -33.37 49.56 -31.82
N TRP A 23 -32.33 48.81 -32.19
CA TRP A 23 -32.42 47.36 -32.34
C TRP A 23 -32.76 46.68 -31.02
N ILE A 24 -32.07 47.02 -29.91
CA ILE A 24 -32.35 46.44 -28.59
C ILE A 24 -33.79 46.75 -28.15
N ASN A 25 -34.24 48.00 -28.31
CA ASN A 25 -35.61 48.38 -27.94
C ASN A 25 -36.68 47.72 -28.82
N SER A 26 -36.38 47.40 -30.08
CA SER A 26 -37.30 46.70 -30.97
C SER A 26 -37.57 45.24 -30.61
N GLN A 27 -36.76 44.64 -29.73
CA GLN A 27 -36.91 43.25 -29.28
C GLN A 27 -37.88 43.08 -28.09
N GLN A 28 -38.64 44.13 -27.71
CA GLN A 28 -39.58 44.11 -26.59
C GLN A 28 -40.85 43.28 -26.89
N GLY A 29 -40.74 41.96 -26.75
CA GLY A 29 -41.88 41.04 -26.82
C GLY A 29 -42.27 40.41 -25.48
N ASN A 30 -41.40 40.36 -24.45
CA ASN A 30 -41.72 39.70 -23.16
C ASN A 30 -40.77 40.02 -21.98
N GLY A 31 -40.10 41.18 -21.96
CA GLY A 31 -39.22 41.52 -20.83
C GLY A 31 -38.89 43.01 -20.73
N ASN A 32 -38.91 43.53 -19.51
CA ASN A 32 -38.72 44.93 -19.15
C ASN A 32 -37.24 45.39 -19.28
N ILE A 33 -36.69 45.48 -20.50
CA ILE A 33 -35.34 46.01 -20.77
C ILE A 33 -35.42 47.25 -21.66
N ILE A 34 -34.79 48.36 -21.25
CA ILE A 34 -34.78 49.64 -21.98
C ILE A 34 -33.34 50.02 -22.30
N ALA A 35 -33.03 50.26 -23.58
CA ALA A 35 -31.73 50.74 -24.03
C ALA A 35 -31.75 52.24 -24.34
N ILE A 36 -30.79 52.99 -23.78
CA ILE A 36 -30.74 54.47 -23.85
C ILE A 36 -29.34 54.90 -24.32
N GLU A 37 -29.24 55.84 -25.25
CA GLU A 37 -27.93 56.30 -25.74
C GLU A 37 -27.38 57.48 -24.92
N SER A 38 -26.05 57.56 -24.82
CA SER A 38 -25.36 58.72 -24.21
C SER A 38 -25.76 60.04 -24.86
N GLY A 39 -26.37 60.93 -24.05
CA GLY A 39 -26.84 62.25 -24.47
C GLY A 39 -28.30 62.32 -24.94
N ASP A 40 -29.07 61.23 -24.83
CA ASP A 40 -30.50 61.21 -25.15
C ASP A 40 -31.33 61.96 -24.08
N PRO A 41 -32.07 63.04 -24.42
CA PRO A 41 -32.89 63.79 -23.47
C PRO A 41 -34.01 62.96 -22.84
N SER A 42 -34.46 61.90 -23.52
CA SER A 42 -35.56 61.05 -23.06
C SER A 42 -35.20 60.19 -21.84
N ALA A 43 -33.92 60.07 -21.48
CA ALA A 43 -33.45 59.35 -20.29
C ALA A 43 -34.09 59.85 -18.98
N SER A 44 -34.41 61.14 -18.92
CA SER A 44 -35.10 61.78 -17.79
C SER A 44 -36.52 61.25 -17.55
N SER A 45 -37.22 60.82 -18.61
CA SER A 45 -38.57 60.23 -18.52
C SER A 45 -38.60 58.83 -17.88
N TYR A 46 -37.44 58.19 -17.76
CA TYR A 46 -37.23 56.92 -17.08
C TYR A 46 -36.59 57.06 -15.69
N GLY A 47 -36.45 58.30 -15.19
CA GLY A 47 -35.95 58.59 -13.85
C GLY A 47 -34.43 58.76 -13.72
N PHE A 48 -33.67 58.77 -14.83
CA PHE A 48 -32.21 58.90 -14.81
C PHE A 48 -31.74 60.33 -15.09
N ASP A 49 -30.77 60.82 -14.31
CA ASP A 49 -30.12 62.11 -14.58
C ASP A 49 -29.07 61.97 -15.69
N SER A 50 -29.40 62.49 -16.86
CA SER A 50 -28.53 62.48 -18.05
C SER A 50 -27.15 63.14 -17.82
N ASN A 51 -27.02 64.07 -16.86
CA ASN A 51 -25.74 64.70 -16.54
C ASN A 51 -24.85 63.80 -15.68
N LEU A 52 -25.43 63.04 -14.75
CA LEU A 52 -24.70 62.10 -13.89
C LEU A 52 -24.10 60.93 -14.69
N ILE A 53 -24.84 60.44 -15.70
CA ILE A 53 -24.37 59.39 -16.62
C ILE A 53 -23.12 59.84 -17.39
N ASN A 54 -23.05 61.12 -17.77
CA ASN A 54 -21.89 61.66 -18.49
C ASN A 54 -20.69 61.95 -17.57
N GLN A 55 -20.90 62.25 -16.28
CA GLN A 55 -19.81 62.46 -15.32
C GLN A 55 -19.08 61.15 -14.94
N LEU A 56 -19.80 60.05 -14.77
CA LEU A 56 -19.21 58.75 -14.38
C LEU A 56 -18.22 58.17 -15.42
N VAL A 57 -18.30 58.62 -16.67
CA VAL A 57 -17.39 58.21 -17.77
C VAL A 57 -15.99 58.84 -17.64
N PHE A 58 -15.82 59.87 -16.80
CA PHE A 58 -14.58 60.67 -16.75
C PHE A 58 -13.66 60.43 -15.55
N GLU A 59 -14.11 59.77 -14.47
CA GLU A 59 -13.32 59.69 -13.22
C GLU A 59 -12.57 58.36 -12.96
N HIS A 60 -12.80 57.28 -13.72
CA HIS A 60 -12.15 55.98 -13.47
C HIS A 60 -11.32 55.47 -14.66
N PRO A 61 -9.97 55.54 -14.60
CA PRO A 61 -9.09 54.89 -15.55
C PRO A 61 -8.86 53.41 -15.20
N PHE A 62 -8.73 52.59 -16.24
CA PHE A 62 -8.70 51.13 -16.26
C PHE A 62 -7.49 50.50 -15.53
N GLU A 63 -7.65 50.19 -14.24
CA GLU A 63 -6.89 49.13 -13.58
C GLU A 63 -7.80 47.92 -13.32
N ASP A 64 -7.40 46.74 -13.82
CA ASP A 64 -8.21 45.51 -13.89
C ASP A 64 -8.49 44.82 -12.53
N GLU A 65 -8.17 45.43 -11.39
CA GLU A 65 -8.43 44.83 -10.06
C GLU A 65 -9.63 45.40 -9.28
N ILE A 66 -10.36 46.40 -9.78
CA ILE A 66 -11.51 46.96 -9.04
C ILE A 66 -12.78 47.05 -9.91
N PHE A 67 -13.38 45.90 -10.21
CA PHE A 67 -14.81 45.81 -10.56
C PHE A 67 -15.51 44.69 -9.77
N LYS A 68 -15.18 44.59 -8.48
CA LYS A 68 -16.01 43.90 -7.49
C LYS A 68 -16.62 44.95 -6.56
N ASN A 69 -17.91 45.19 -6.75
CA ASN A 69 -18.84 45.89 -5.84
C ASN A 69 -18.73 47.42 -5.75
N THR A 70 -19.25 48.12 -6.75
CA THR A 70 -19.73 49.50 -6.56
C THR A 70 -21.26 49.50 -6.71
N ILE A 71 -21.97 49.65 -5.59
CA ILE A 71 -23.43 49.87 -5.54
C ILE A 71 -23.64 51.39 -5.61
N LEU A 72 -24.35 51.87 -6.63
CA LEU A 72 -24.77 53.28 -6.69
C LEU A 72 -25.93 53.53 -5.72
N PRO A 73 -26.01 54.70 -5.06
CA PRO A 73 -27.06 55.00 -4.10
C PRO A 73 -28.44 55.10 -4.77
N ASP A 74 -29.36 54.33 -4.21
CA ASP A 74 -30.76 54.15 -4.58
C ASP A 74 -31.57 55.46 -4.51
N ARG A 75 -32.29 55.80 -5.59
CA ARG A 75 -33.38 56.78 -5.57
C ARG A 75 -34.65 56.33 -6.32
N THR A 76 -34.76 55.05 -6.62
CA THR A 76 -36.03 54.46 -7.06
C THR A 76 -36.07 53.06 -6.49
N SER A 77 -36.90 52.86 -5.48
CA SER A 77 -37.02 51.67 -4.62
C SER A 77 -37.43 50.37 -5.35
N ALA A 78 -36.67 49.98 -6.37
CA ALA A 78 -36.74 48.74 -7.11
C ALA A 78 -35.31 48.39 -7.54
N ASN A 79 -34.82 47.20 -7.17
CA ASN A 79 -33.53 46.67 -7.62
C ASN A 79 -33.50 46.55 -9.16
N GLN A 80 -32.95 47.55 -9.85
CA GLN A 80 -32.72 47.57 -11.29
C GLN A 80 -31.22 47.48 -11.59
N ARG A 81 -30.78 46.59 -12.50
CA ARG A 81 -29.37 46.53 -12.90
C ARG A 81 -29.13 47.37 -14.15
N ILE A 82 -28.06 48.17 -14.15
CA ILE A 82 -27.65 49.00 -15.29
C ILE A 82 -26.47 48.35 -15.98
N TYR A 83 -26.57 48.16 -17.29
CA TYR A 83 -25.53 47.59 -18.15
C TYR A 83 -25.00 48.67 -19.10
N TRP A 84 -23.69 48.75 -19.29
CA TRP A 84 -23.07 49.75 -20.15
C TRP A 84 -22.48 49.08 -21.40
N ILE A 85 -22.74 49.64 -22.58
CA ILE A 85 -22.17 49.21 -23.85
C ILE A 85 -21.39 50.39 -24.43
N ILE A 86 -20.06 50.29 -24.52
CA ILE A 86 -19.21 51.34 -25.09
C ILE A 86 -18.81 50.96 -26.51
N LEU A 87 -19.03 51.87 -27.46
CA LEU A 87 -18.69 51.72 -28.87
C LEU A 87 -17.56 52.68 -29.25
N ASP A 88 -16.43 52.13 -29.70
CA ASP A 88 -15.22 52.88 -30.07
C ASP A 88 -15.01 52.96 -31.59
N CYS A 89 -14.23 53.94 -32.05
CA CYS A 89 -13.95 54.17 -33.49
C CYS A 89 -12.53 53.75 -33.88
N ASP A 90 -12.34 53.33 -35.14
CA ASP A 90 -11.03 52.89 -35.62
C ASP A 90 -9.98 54.03 -35.74
N VAL A 91 -8.71 53.61 -35.72
CA VAL A 91 -7.54 54.50 -35.73
C VAL A 91 -7.46 55.34 -37.01
N ASP A 92 -7.91 54.82 -38.15
CA ASP A 92 -7.89 55.54 -39.44
C ASP A 92 -8.94 56.67 -39.49
N THR A 93 -10.09 56.48 -38.84
CA THR A 93 -11.16 57.47 -38.66
C THR A 93 -10.72 58.57 -37.70
N ILE A 94 -9.97 58.21 -36.65
CA ILE A 94 -9.34 59.14 -35.71
C ILE A 94 -8.24 59.96 -36.43
N LEU A 95 -7.35 59.31 -37.17
CA LEU A 95 -6.26 59.95 -37.94
C LEU A 95 -6.77 60.93 -39.02
N LYS A 96 -7.92 60.64 -39.65
CA LYS A 96 -8.57 61.55 -40.61
C LYS A 96 -9.27 62.74 -39.97
N ARG A 97 -9.69 62.63 -38.70
CA ARG A 97 -10.43 63.67 -37.96
C ARG A 97 -9.53 64.57 -37.12
N ILE A 98 -8.34 64.13 -36.71
CA ILE A 98 -7.41 64.92 -35.88
C ILE A 98 -7.04 66.27 -36.54
N PRO A 99 -6.68 66.35 -37.84
CA PRO A 99 -6.32 67.64 -38.47
C PRO A 99 -7.49 68.64 -38.51
N THR A 100 -8.72 68.14 -38.53
CA THR A 100 -9.95 68.95 -38.60
C THR A 100 -10.53 69.28 -37.23
N ALA A 101 -10.34 68.41 -36.23
CA ALA A 101 -10.84 68.59 -34.86
C ALA A 101 -10.02 69.58 -34.04
N LEU A 102 -8.73 69.79 -34.39
CA LEU A 102 -7.84 70.76 -33.75
C LEU A 102 -8.33 72.22 -33.80
N LYS A 103 -9.36 72.53 -34.60
CA LYS A 103 -9.86 73.89 -34.79
C LYS A 103 -11.14 74.24 -34.03
N GLN A 104 -11.81 73.31 -33.35
CA GLN A 104 -13.19 73.59 -32.89
C GLN A 104 -13.57 73.14 -31.48
N ASP A 105 -12.81 72.27 -30.80
CA ASP A 105 -13.14 71.92 -29.41
C ASP A 105 -11.89 71.51 -28.60
N VAL A 106 -11.53 72.36 -27.63
CA VAL A 106 -10.32 72.22 -26.79
C VAL A 106 -10.40 70.97 -25.90
N TRP A 107 -11.60 70.55 -25.51
CA TRP A 107 -11.79 69.46 -24.58
C TRP A 107 -11.66 68.08 -25.26
N TYR A 108 -12.24 67.94 -26.45
CA TYR A 108 -12.13 66.73 -27.26
C TYR A 108 -10.69 66.47 -27.72
N THR A 109 -9.99 67.56 -28.04
CA THR A 109 -8.59 67.55 -28.45
C THR A 109 -7.68 67.07 -27.30
N ARG A 110 -7.89 67.54 -26.06
CA ARG A 110 -7.09 67.13 -24.89
C ARG A 110 -7.29 65.65 -24.51
N LYS A 111 -8.51 65.12 -24.64
CA LYS A 111 -8.81 63.70 -24.35
C LYS A 111 -8.15 62.75 -25.36
N ALA A 112 -8.20 63.08 -26.65
CA ALA A 112 -7.50 62.31 -27.68
C ALA A 112 -5.97 62.38 -27.51
N LEU A 113 -5.43 63.54 -27.11
CA LEU A 113 -4.00 63.74 -26.86
C LEU A 113 -3.47 62.88 -25.70
N HIS A 114 -4.21 62.76 -24.61
CA HIS A 114 -3.82 61.96 -23.45
C HIS A 114 -3.68 60.47 -23.80
N TYR A 115 -4.64 59.92 -24.54
CA TYR A 115 -4.59 58.55 -25.05
C TYR A 115 -3.39 58.32 -25.99
N TYR A 116 -3.08 59.31 -26.85
CA TYR A 116 -1.92 59.26 -27.74
C TYR A 116 -0.58 59.34 -27.00
N GLN A 117 -0.46 60.20 -26.00
CA GLN A 117 0.76 60.36 -25.19
C GLN A 117 1.09 59.11 -24.38
N GLN A 118 0.09 58.46 -23.78
CA GLN A 118 0.29 57.22 -23.03
C GLN A 118 0.71 56.05 -23.93
N ARG A 119 0.13 55.94 -25.14
CA ARG A 119 0.56 54.93 -26.11
C ARG A 119 1.94 55.20 -26.71
N TYR A 120 2.30 56.46 -26.96
CA TYR A 120 3.65 56.81 -27.41
C TYR A 120 4.71 56.51 -26.33
N ARG A 121 4.45 56.79 -25.05
CA ARG A 121 5.36 56.43 -23.94
C ARG A 121 5.55 54.92 -23.79
N GLN A 122 4.48 54.15 -23.91
CA GLN A 122 4.54 52.69 -23.84
C GLN A 122 5.32 52.09 -25.02
N LEU A 123 5.12 52.61 -26.22
CA LEU A 123 5.86 52.16 -27.42
C LEU A 123 7.32 52.66 -27.38
N GLY A 124 7.58 53.90 -26.98
CA GLY A 124 8.93 54.46 -26.86
C GLY A 124 9.79 53.75 -25.81
N ALA A 125 9.20 53.38 -24.67
CA ALA A 125 9.86 52.56 -23.65
C ALA A 125 10.16 51.13 -24.14
N HIS A 126 9.30 50.58 -25.00
CA HIS A 126 9.47 49.23 -25.57
C HIS A 126 10.50 49.20 -26.71
N PHE A 127 10.66 50.29 -27.46
CA PHE A 127 11.53 50.37 -28.65
C PHE A 127 12.78 51.26 -28.46
N GLY A 128 13.03 51.79 -27.26
CA GLY A 128 14.26 52.53 -26.92
C GLY A 128 14.38 53.93 -27.52
N ILE A 129 13.27 54.60 -27.79
CA ILE A 129 13.23 55.92 -28.43
C ILE A 129 13.40 57.03 -27.36
N PRO A 130 14.15 58.13 -27.61
CA PRO A 130 14.35 59.19 -26.62
C PRO A 130 13.05 59.78 -26.10
N PHE A 131 12.95 59.98 -24.78
CA PHE A 131 11.79 60.58 -24.17
C PHE A 131 11.74 62.08 -24.49
N LEU A 132 10.75 62.52 -25.24
CA LEU A 132 10.48 63.93 -25.48
C LEU A 132 9.69 64.51 -24.31
N ASP A 133 10.25 65.53 -23.64
CA ASP A 133 9.54 66.28 -22.61
C ASP A 133 8.64 67.34 -23.24
N ILE A 134 7.41 66.91 -23.53
CA ILE A 134 6.37 67.68 -24.24
C ILE A 134 5.39 68.35 -23.27
N THR A 135 5.81 68.60 -22.03
CA THR A 135 4.92 69.12 -20.98
C THR A 135 4.54 70.59 -21.16
N ASN A 136 5.32 71.39 -21.91
CA ASN A 136 5.12 72.84 -22.04
C ASN A 136 5.04 73.39 -23.49
N SER A 137 4.92 72.54 -24.50
CA SER A 137 4.88 72.96 -25.92
C SER A 137 3.45 73.07 -26.48
N ALA A 138 3.25 73.91 -27.50
CA ALA A 138 1.93 74.09 -28.12
C ALA A 138 1.48 72.82 -28.87
N ILE A 139 0.17 72.60 -28.97
CA ILE A 139 -0.41 71.36 -29.52
C ILE A 139 0.03 71.11 -30.97
N GLU A 140 0.19 72.16 -31.79
CA GLU A 140 0.70 72.03 -33.15
C GLU A 140 2.17 71.57 -33.18
N GLU A 141 3.01 72.00 -32.23
CA GLU A 141 4.44 71.66 -32.19
C GLU A 141 4.67 70.20 -31.77
N ILE A 142 3.96 69.73 -30.74
CA ILE A 142 4.02 68.33 -30.26
C ILE A 142 3.61 67.36 -31.36
N SER A 143 2.54 67.71 -32.08
CA SER A 143 2.04 66.90 -33.18
C SER A 143 3.07 66.83 -34.32
N HIS A 144 3.70 67.96 -34.66
CA HIS A 144 4.69 68.04 -35.73
C HIS A 144 5.98 67.26 -35.43
N GLU A 145 6.47 67.29 -34.19
CA GLU A 145 7.66 66.52 -33.76
C GLU A 145 7.40 65.01 -33.79
N ILE A 146 6.26 64.55 -33.28
CA ILE A 146 5.89 63.14 -33.30
C ILE A 146 5.72 62.67 -34.75
N PHE A 147 5.06 63.45 -35.61
CA PHE A 147 4.93 63.12 -37.03
C PHE A 147 6.27 63.16 -37.79
N SER A 148 7.20 64.02 -37.40
CA SER A 148 8.57 64.05 -37.93
C SER A 148 9.31 62.76 -37.58
N ILE A 149 9.24 62.31 -36.33
CA ILE A 149 9.90 61.06 -35.88
C ILE A 149 9.27 59.85 -36.56
N ILE A 150 7.94 59.81 -36.63
CA ILE A 150 7.18 58.77 -37.32
C ILE A 150 7.53 58.73 -38.81
N ARG A 151 7.66 59.87 -39.51
CA ARG A 151 7.99 59.88 -40.95
C ARG A 151 9.44 59.58 -41.26
N ASN A 152 10.36 59.97 -40.38
CA ASN A 152 11.79 59.81 -40.61
C ASN A 152 12.30 58.43 -40.13
N ASP A 153 11.53 57.73 -39.29
CA ASP A 153 11.77 56.33 -38.93
C ASP A 153 10.74 55.40 -39.60
N SER A 154 11.12 54.87 -40.77
CA SER A 154 10.30 53.99 -41.58
C SER A 154 9.92 52.68 -40.90
N ASN A 155 10.69 52.21 -39.90
CA ASN A 155 10.36 50.99 -39.15
C ASN A 155 9.27 51.26 -38.12
N PHE A 156 9.28 52.45 -37.52
CA PHE A 156 8.25 52.87 -36.57
C PHE A 156 6.91 53.16 -37.26
N TYR A 157 6.91 53.88 -38.39
CA TYR A 157 5.68 54.13 -39.16
C TYR A 157 4.95 52.85 -39.55
N GLU A 158 5.68 51.84 -40.02
CA GLU A 158 5.05 50.64 -40.57
C GLU A 158 4.62 49.63 -39.50
N HIS A 159 5.25 49.65 -38.33
CA HIS A 159 4.73 48.96 -37.15
C HIS A 159 3.50 49.66 -36.58
N TYR A 160 3.52 50.99 -36.51
CA TYR A 160 2.39 51.79 -36.03
C TYR A 160 1.15 51.58 -36.91
N ARG A 161 1.34 51.59 -38.23
CA ARG A 161 0.29 51.33 -39.22
C ARG A 161 -0.27 49.90 -39.13
N ARG A 162 0.58 48.89 -38.94
CA ARG A 162 0.16 47.48 -38.80
C ARG A 162 -0.74 47.22 -37.59
N ILE A 163 -0.52 47.93 -36.49
CA ILE A 163 -1.32 47.81 -35.27
C ILE A 163 -2.68 48.53 -35.43
N GLY A 164 -2.72 49.66 -36.15
CA GLY A 164 -3.95 50.43 -36.40
C GLY A 164 -4.98 49.77 -37.32
N THR A 165 -4.57 48.84 -38.18
CA THR A 165 -5.44 48.19 -39.18
C THR A 165 -6.14 46.90 -38.71
N GLN A 166 -6.14 46.59 -37.41
CA GLN A 166 -6.79 45.39 -36.86
C GLN A 166 -8.16 45.67 -36.21
N ILE A 167 -9.06 46.39 -36.89
CA ILE A 167 -10.50 46.40 -36.54
C ILE A 167 -11.32 45.92 -37.72
N LEU A 168 -12.14 44.91 -37.44
CA LEU A 168 -12.88 44.05 -38.36
C LEU A 168 -13.94 44.82 -39.19
N THR A 169 -13.83 44.81 -40.52
CA THR A 169 -14.92 45.23 -41.42
C THR A 169 -15.94 44.09 -41.57
N TYR A 170 -17.20 44.44 -41.87
CA TYR A 170 -18.31 43.49 -42.11
C TYR A 170 -17.97 42.44 -43.20
N ASP A 171 -17.15 42.81 -44.18
CA ASP A 171 -16.63 41.91 -45.22
C ASP A 171 -15.61 40.86 -44.71
N ILE A 172 -15.06 41.04 -43.50
CA ILE A 172 -14.21 40.05 -42.80
C ILE A 172 -15.06 39.09 -41.95
N ILE A 173 -16.26 39.48 -41.53
CA ILE A 173 -17.23 38.55 -40.90
C ILE A 173 -17.66 37.49 -41.91
N GLU A 174 -17.76 37.86 -43.19
CA GLU A 174 -18.11 36.95 -44.29
C GLU A 174 -16.91 36.16 -44.85
N LYS A 175 -15.66 36.62 -44.62
CA LYS A 175 -14.42 35.95 -45.09
C LYS A 175 -13.56 35.29 -44.01
N HIS A 176 -13.86 35.51 -42.72
CA HIS A 176 -13.22 34.87 -41.57
C HIS A 176 -14.25 34.46 -40.50
N ASP A 177 -15.09 33.50 -40.89
CA ASP A 177 -15.19 32.21 -40.21
C ASP A 177 -15.50 32.21 -38.70
N ILE A 178 -16.46 33.05 -38.30
CA ILE A 178 -17.08 33.00 -36.97
C ILE A 178 -17.87 31.68 -36.77
N GLU A 179 -18.32 31.04 -37.86
CA GLU A 179 -18.79 29.65 -37.82
C GLU A 179 -17.68 28.70 -37.31
N ASN A 180 -16.42 28.81 -37.78
CA ASN A 180 -15.35 27.94 -37.26
C ASN A 180 -14.89 28.20 -35.82
N GLN A 181 -15.09 29.39 -35.26
CA GLN A 181 -14.83 29.60 -33.82
C GLN A 181 -15.95 29.05 -32.94
N LEU A 182 -17.21 29.05 -33.41
CA LEU A 182 -18.31 28.34 -32.76
C LEU A 182 -18.19 26.81 -32.96
N HIS A 183 -17.68 26.33 -34.09
CA HIS A 183 -17.37 24.90 -34.31
C HIS A 183 -16.24 24.35 -33.43
N SER A 184 -15.48 25.20 -32.73
CA SER A 184 -14.36 24.81 -31.84
C SER A 184 -14.76 24.61 -30.37
N ILE A 185 -15.97 25.06 -30.00
CA ILE A 185 -16.59 24.87 -28.70
C ILE A 185 -17.71 23.87 -28.92
N ILE A 186 -17.50 22.64 -28.49
CA ILE A 186 -18.48 21.58 -28.67
C ILE A 186 -18.95 21.08 -27.31
N ARG A 187 -20.25 20.80 -27.23
CA ARG A 187 -20.77 19.89 -26.21
C ARG A 187 -20.40 18.46 -26.60
N LEU A 188 -20.37 17.53 -25.65
CA LEU A 188 -19.98 16.14 -25.95
C LEU A 188 -20.83 15.55 -27.09
N ASP A 189 -22.14 15.83 -27.11
CA ASP A 189 -23.11 15.42 -28.14
C ASP A 189 -22.86 15.98 -29.55
N GLU A 190 -22.01 17.00 -29.69
CA GLU A 190 -21.68 17.66 -30.96
C GLU A 190 -20.37 17.11 -31.59
N ILE A 191 -19.68 16.17 -30.92
CA ILE A 191 -18.58 15.42 -31.54
C ILE A 191 -19.17 14.56 -32.68
N PRO A 192 -18.69 14.68 -33.94
CA PRO A 192 -19.22 13.91 -35.07
C PRO A 192 -19.24 12.41 -34.76
N ASN A 193 -20.38 11.77 -35.03
CA ASN A 193 -20.68 10.35 -34.79
C ASN A 193 -20.74 9.92 -33.31
N LEU A 194 -20.64 10.81 -32.29
CA LEU A 194 -20.77 10.40 -30.88
C LEU A 194 -22.12 9.71 -30.55
N PRO A 195 -23.27 10.17 -31.08
CA PRO A 195 -24.56 9.50 -30.90
C PRO A 195 -24.74 8.22 -31.74
N GLU A 196 -24.11 8.13 -32.91
CA GLU A 196 -24.10 6.89 -33.72
C GLU A 196 -23.19 5.82 -33.10
N TYR A 197 -22.05 6.22 -32.53
CA TYR A 197 -21.20 5.35 -31.72
C TYR A 197 -21.92 4.89 -30.46
N ALA A 198 -22.85 5.69 -29.90
CA ALA A 198 -23.66 5.33 -28.73
C ALA A 198 -24.54 4.08 -28.97
N HIS A 199 -24.97 3.81 -30.21
CA HIS A 199 -25.84 2.68 -30.56
C HIS A 199 -25.09 1.34 -30.75
N GLU A 200 -23.75 1.35 -30.92
CA GLU A 200 -22.94 0.12 -31.02
C GLU A 200 -22.38 -0.36 -29.66
N PHE A 201 -22.57 0.40 -28.57
CA PHE A 201 -22.15 0.00 -27.22
C PHE A 201 -22.94 -1.19 -26.64
N THR A 202 -24.05 -1.60 -27.27
CA THR A 202 -24.95 -2.64 -26.73
C THR A 202 -24.69 -4.06 -27.24
N ASN A 203 -23.74 -4.29 -28.17
CA ASN A 203 -23.54 -5.61 -28.82
C ASN A 203 -22.12 -6.17 -28.79
N ILE A 204 -21.28 -5.74 -27.83
CA ILE A 204 -20.08 -6.52 -27.49
C ILE A 204 -20.48 -7.54 -26.43
N ASP A 205 -20.59 -8.80 -26.84
CA ASP A 205 -20.86 -9.97 -26.01
C ASP A 205 -19.96 -9.95 -24.74
N GLN A 206 -20.55 -9.53 -23.62
CA GLN A 206 -19.93 -9.46 -22.29
C GLN A 206 -19.37 -10.82 -21.81
N ARG A 207 -19.62 -11.92 -22.53
CA ARG A 207 -19.13 -13.26 -22.17
C ARG A 207 -17.79 -13.62 -22.80
N LYS A 208 -17.13 -12.77 -23.58
CA LYS A 208 -15.94 -13.18 -24.34
C LYS A 208 -14.60 -12.51 -24.05
N LEU A 209 -14.41 -11.60 -23.10
CA LEU A 209 -13.05 -11.20 -22.66
C LEU A 209 -12.99 -11.00 -21.13
N TYR A 210 -12.05 -11.72 -20.50
CA TYR A 210 -12.08 -12.05 -19.07
C TYR A 210 -10.87 -11.48 -18.31
N THR A 211 -11.13 -10.61 -17.34
CA THR A 211 -10.64 -10.64 -15.93
C THR A 211 -11.24 -9.42 -15.22
N LYS A 212 -11.32 -9.48 -13.90
CA LYS A 212 -12.01 -8.58 -12.95
C LYS A 212 -11.91 -7.05 -13.19
N TRP A 213 -11.01 -6.61 -14.07
CA TRP A 213 -10.88 -5.21 -14.50
C TRP A 213 -12.00 -4.76 -15.45
N TYR A 214 -12.41 -5.59 -16.42
CA TYR A 214 -13.51 -5.21 -17.35
C TYR A 214 -14.87 -5.08 -16.66
N VAL A 215 -15.03 -5.69 -15.48
CA VAL A 215 -16.28 -5.69 -14.72
C VAL A 215 -16.34 -4.54 -13.70
N ASN A 216 -15.19 -4.00 -13.27
CA ASN A 216 -15.18 -3.03 -12.16
C ASN A 216 -14.52 -1.69 -12.44
N ASN A 217 -13.88 -1.40 -13.59
CA ASN A 217 -13.53 -0.01 -13.91
C ASN A 217 -13.15 0.22 -15.39
N GLN A 218 -13.78 1.25 -15.99
CA GLN A 218 -13.27 2.09 -17.10
C GLN A 218 -13.51 1.66 -18.57
N SER A 219 -14.68 1.10 -18.91
CA SER A 219 -15.33 1.51 -20.17
C SER A 219 -15.94 2.90 -19.98
N CYS A 220 -15.83 3.79 -20.97
CA CYS A 220 -16.72 4.94 -21.03
C CYS A 220 -17.99 4.50 -21.77
N GLU A 221 -19.14 4.49 -21.10
CA GLU A 221 -20.44 4.13 -21.65
C GLU A 221 -21.32 5.37 -21.78
N ILE A 222 -21.85 5.61 -22.97
CA ILE A 222 -22.78 6.71 -23.21
C ILE A 222 -24.19 6.19 -22.99
N ASN A 223 -24.89 6.71 -21.99
CA ASN A 223 -26.32 6.50 -21.82
C ASN A 223 -27.08 7.62 -22.55
N SER A 224 -27.49 7.34 -23.78
CA SER A 224 -28.23 8.27 -24.65
C SER A 224 -29.60 8.64 -24.08
N GLU A 225 -30.29 7.72 -23.39
CA GLU A 225 -31.60 7.99 -22.76
C GLU A 225 -31.49 8.97 -21.58
N ARG A 226 -30.37 8.96 -20.84
CA ARG A 226 -30.13 9.82 -19.68
C ARG A 226 -29.23 11.01 -19.95
N SER A 227 -28.70 11.16 -21.17
CA SER A 227 -27.72 12.20 -21.52
C SER A 227 -26.47 12.20 -20.61
N ILE A 228 -25.92 11.02 -20.31
CA ILE A 228 -24.77 10.85 -19.39
C ILE A 228 -23.67 9.99 -20.03
N LEU A 229 -22.42 10.46 -19.99
CA LEU A 229 -21.20 9.70 -20.27
C LEU A 229 -20.66 9.14 -18.94
N ARG A 230 -20.76 7.83 -18.77
CA ARG A 230 -20.25 7.13 -17.59
C ARG A 230 -18.81 6.70 -17.83
N CYS A 231 -17.84 7.31 -17.16
CA CYS A 231 -16.43 6.95 -17.26
C CYS A 231 -15.92 6.40 -15.92
N GLY A 232 -15.93 5.07 -15.78
CA GLY A 232 -15.68 4.42 -14.49
C GLY A 232 -16.80 4.74 -13.49
N GLU A 233 -16.45 5.31 -12.33
CA GLU A 233 -17.42 5.71 -11.29
C GLU A 233 -18.09 7.07 -11.54
N TYR A 234 -17.67 7.82 -12.57
CA TYR A 234 -18.15 9.17 -12.82
C TYR A 234 -19.26 9.18 -13.88
N ASP A 235 -20.43 9.69 -13.50
CA ASP A 235 -21.52 10.01 -14.43
C ASP A 235 -21.40 11.47 -14.86
N LEU A 236 -20.97 11.70 -16.11
CA LEU A 236 -20.77 13.05 -16.67
C LEU A 236 -21.96 13.44 -17.56
N PRO A 237 -22.74 14.48 -17.24
CA PRO A 237 -23.84 14.91 -18.11
C PRO A 237 -23.29 15.39 -19.47
N ILE A 238 -23.75 14.82 -20.57
CA ILE A 238 -23.29 15.10 -21.94
C ILE A 238 -23.56 16.56 -22.33
N THR A 239 -24.62 17.15 -21.78
CA THR A 239 -25.04 18.54 -21.97
C THR A 239 -24.35 19.54 -21.01
N GLY A 240 -23.51 19.06 -20.09
CA GLY A 240 -22.94 19.85 -18.99
C GLY A 240 -21.57 20.50 -19.27
N PRO A 241 -20.47 19.73 -19.39
CA PRO A 241 -19.15 20.30 -19.59
C PRO A 241 -18.95 20.74 -21.03
N ILE A 242 -18.50 21.98 -21.18
CA ILE A 242 -18.13 22.57 -22.47
C ILE A 242 -16.68 22.19 -22.73
N PHE A 243 -16.42 21.55 -23.87
CA PHE A 243 -15.06 21.17 -24.28
C PHE A 243 -14.61 22.03 -25.45
N LYS A 244 -13.40 22.56 -25.35
CA LYS A 244 -12.77 23.36 -26.41
C LYS A 244 -11.71 22.54 -27.11
N LEU A 245 -11.75 22.49 -28.44
CA LEU A 245 -10.65 21.95 -29.24
C LEU A 245 -9.40 22.79 -28.97
N THR A 246 -8.37 22.16 -28.42
CA THR A 246 -7.10 22.84 -28.10
C THR A 246 -6.01 22.53 -29.11
N THR A 247 -6.04 21.35 -29.71
CA THR A 247 -5.03 20.90 -30.66
C THR A 247 -5.63 19.88 -31.61
N GLU A 248 -5.42 20.06 -32.92
CA GLU A 248 -5.69 19.04 -33.92
C GLU A 248 -4.39 18.68 -34.62
N GLY A 249 -4.05 17.39 -34.62
CA GLY A 249 -2.93 16.82 -35.36
C GLY A 249 -3.41 15.91 -36.48
N GLU A 250 -2.46 15.28 -37.18
CA GLU A 250 -2.80 14.36 -38.27
C GLU A 250 -3.62 13.19 -37.77
N SER A 251 -3.20 12.54 -36.68
CA SER A 251 -3.77 11.28 -36.17
C SER A 251 -4.80 11.45 -35.04
N LYS A 252 -4.99 12.66 -34.50
CA LYS A 252 -5.83 12.89 -33.32
C LYS A 252 -6.31 14.33 -33.15
N LYS A 253 -7.41 14.51 -32.41
CA LYS A 253 -7.91 15.80 -31.89
C LYS A 253 -7.89 15.80 -30.36
N ILE A 254 -7.54 16.91 -29.73
CA ILE A 254 -7.45 17.06 -28.27
C ILE A 254 -8.39 18.16 -27.80
N TYR A 255 -9.33 17.80 -26.94
CA TYR A 255 -10.31 18.70 -26.36
C TYR A 255 -10.04 18.87 -24.86
N LYS A 256 -10.13 20.12 -24.38
CA LYS A 256 -9.95 20.48 -22.97
C LYS A 256 -11.27 20.95 -22.38
N GLU A 257 -11.54 20.53 -21.15
CA GLU A 257 -12.69 21.01 -20.37
C GLU A 257 -12.53 22.51 -20.04
N ILE A 258 -13.58 23.31 -20.29
CA ILE A 258 -13.57 24.76 -20.04
C ILE A 258 -14.79 25.28 -19.26
N SER A 259 -15.75 24.43 -18.86
CA SER A 259 -16.94 24.88 -18.10
C SER A 259 -16.65 25.16 -16.63
N GLY A 260 -15.47 24.78 -16.12
CA GLY A 260 -15.09 25.01 -14.72
C GLY A 260 -15.74 24.03 -13.75
N ASN A 261 -16.34 22.95 -14.25
CA ASN A 261 -16.92 21.89 -13.42
C ASN A 261 -15.84 21.24 -12.53
N PRO A 262 -16.02 21.23 -11.20
CA PRO A 262 -15.00 20.71 -10.26
C PRO A 262 -14.53 19.28 -10.53
N LEU A 263 -15.40 18.43 -11.09
CA LEU A 263 -15.14 17.01 -11.35
C LEU A 263 -14.38 16.78 -12.65
N THR A 264 -14.51 17.66 -13.65
CA THR A 264 -13.97 17.45 -15.00
C THR A 264 -12.94 18.50 -15.44
N LYS A 265 -12.76 19.59 -14.69
CA LYS A 265 -11.83 20.71 -15.01
C LYS A 265 -10.38 20.34 -15.29
N ASN A 266 -9.96 19.15 -14.88
CA ASN A 266 -8.60 18.64 -15.08
C ASN A 266 -8.53 17.50 -16.13
N LEU A 267 -9.58 17.26 -16.92
CA LEU A 267 -9.61 16.21 -17.93
C LEU A 267 -9.32 16.75 -19.34
N ALA A 268 -8.77 15.86 -20.17
CA ALA A 268 -8.58 16.02 -21.60
C ALA A 268 -9.20 14.83 -22.35
N PHE A 269 -9.82 15.10 -23.48
CA PHE A 269 -10.33 14.09 -24.39
C PHE A 269 -9.48 14.05 -25.66
N ILE A 270 -8.95 12.88 -26.01
CA ILE A 270 -8.17 12.67 -27.22
C ILE A 270 -8.97 11.75 -28.15
N VAL A 271 -9.34 12.25 -29.33
CA VAL A 271 -10.10 11.51 -30.35
C VAL A 271 -9.15 11.10 -31.46
N LEU A 272 -8.94 9.79 -31.64
CA LEU A 272 -8.10 9.21 -32.68
C LEU A 272 -8.80 9.27 -34.05
N LYS A 273 -8.07 9.67 -35.09
CA LYS A 273 -8.56 9.82 -36.47
C LYS A 273 -8.22 8.59 -37.31
N SER A 274 -9.00 8.34 -38.36
CA SER A 274 -8.76 7.27 -39.35
C SER A 274 -7.63 7.57 -40.34
N THR A 275 -6.90 8.65 -40.12
CA THR A 275 -5.79 9.13 -40.94
C THR A 275 -4.46 8.46 -40.57
N ILE A 276 -3.58 8.36 -41.56
CA ILE A 276 -2.20 7.89 -41.43
C ILE A 276 -1.26 8.79 -42.24
N TYR A 277 -0.12 9.17 -41.65
CA TYR A 277 0.81 10.15 -42.22
C TYR A 277 2.27 9.73 -42.08
N SER A 278 3.07 10.08 -43.09
CA SER A 278 4.53 9.94 -43.11
C SER A 278 5.19 11.24 -43.56
N HIS A 279 5.84 11.94 -42.62
CA HIS A 279 6.60 13.16 -42.90
C HIS A 279 7.76 12.93 -43.87
N SER A 280 8.57 11.88 -43.65
CA SER A 280 9.75 11.57 -44.48
C SER A 280 9.41 11.25 -45.94
N LYS A 281 8.17 10.88 -46.23
CA LYS A 281 7.69 10.59 -47.59
C LYS A 281 6.71 11.64 -48.11
N GLN A 282 6.24 12.56 -47.26
CA GLN A 282 5.17 13.51 -47.54
C GLN A 282 3.91 12.81 -48.10
N ILE A 283 3.53 11.67 -47.49
CA ILE A 283 2.35 10.88 -47.89
C ILE A 283 1.36 10.82 -46.73
N THR A 284 0.12 11.19 -47.01
CA THR A 284 -1.03 11.10 -46.10
C THR A 284 -2.14 10.25 -46.72
N GLY A 285 -2.97 9.62 -45.90
CA GLY A 285 -4.12 8.87 -46.37
C GLY A 285 -5.13 8.62 -45.25
N GLU A 286 -6.35 8.31 -45.65
CA GLU A 286 -7.40 7.86 -44.73
C GLU A 286 -7.66 6.37 -44.96
N ILE A 287 -7.79 5.63 -43.86
CA ILE A 287 -8.08 4.20 -43.81
C ILE A 287 -9.23 4.01 -42.83
N ASN A 288 -10.40 3.66 -43.35
CA ASN A 288 -11.58 3.41 -42.53
C ASN A 288 -11.27 2.40 -41.42
N SER A 289 -11.82 2.61 -40.22
CA SER A 289 -11.62 1.78 -39.02
C SER A 289 -10.21 1.79 -38.40
N LEU A 290 -9.24 2.52 -38.99
CA LEU A 290 -7.88 2.62 -38.43
C LEU A 290 -7.89 3.28 -37.04
N GLY A 291 -8.81 4.23 -36.79
CA GLY A 291 -8.99 4.84 -35.47
C GLY A 291 -9.26 3.81 -34.38
N SER A 292 -10.19 2.87 -34.62
CA SER A 292 -10.55 1.80 -33.69
C SER A 292 -9.43 0.77 -33.49
N ILE A 293 -8.73 0.40 -34.56
CA ILE A 293 -7.56 -0.51 -34.48
C ILE A 293 -6.44 0.13 -33.65
N ARG A 294 -6.20 1.43 -33.83
CA ARG A 294 -5.23 2.21 -33.05
C ARG A 294 -5.65 2.32 -31.57
N ALA A 295 -6.94 2.46 -31.31
CA ALA A 295 -7.50 2.47 -29.96
C ALA A 295 -7.23 1.14 -29.24
N CYS A 296 -7.53 0.03 -29.91
CA CYS A 296 -7.26 -1.32 -29.41
C CYS A 296 -5.76 -1.52 -29.13
N GLY A 297 -4.88 -1.09 -30.04
CA GLY A 297 -3.43 -1.12 -29.80
C GLY A 297 -3.07 -0.35 -28.54
N SER A 298 -3.56 0.89 -28.41
CA SER A 298 -3.29 1.74 -27.25
C SER A 298 -3.79 1.13 -25.92
N GLN A 299 -4.95 0.49 -25.92
CA GLN A 299 -5.47 -0.25 -24.76
C GLN A 299 -4.53 -1.39 -24.33
N LEU A 300 -4.00 -2.16 -25.28
CA LEU A 300 -3.08 -3.26 -24.98
C LEU A 300 -1.78 -2.74 -24.34
N PHE A 301 -1.25 -1.60 -24.79
CA PHE A 301 -0.05 -0.99 -24.18
C PHE A 301 -0.33 -0.41 -22.80
N LEU A 302 -1.49 0.21 -22.57
CA LEU A 302 -1.88 0.65 -21.22
C LEU A 302 -1.98 -0.53 -20.26
N GLU A 303 -2.53 -1.65 -20.71
CA GLU A 303 -2.59 -2.87 -19.91
C GLU A 303 -1.18 -3.35 -19.52
N MET A 304 -0.23 -3.34 -20.47
CA MET A 304 1.18 -3.66 -20.17
C MET A 304 1.78 -2.70 -19.13
N MET A 305 1.54 -1.39 -19.27
CA MET A 305 2.06 -0.36 -18.37
C MET A 305 1.48 -0.48 -16.96
N TRP A 306 0.16 -0.64 -16.85
CA TRP A 306 -0.54 -0.77 -15.58
C TRP A 306 -0.11 -2.02 -14.80
N ARG A 307 -0.02 -3.17 -15.48
CA ARG A 307 0.49 -4.42 -14.88
C ARG A 307 1.91 -4.31 -14.34
N ASN A 308 2.67 -3.30 -14.76
CA ASN A 308 4.06 -3.08 -14.36
C ASN A 308 4.24 -1.79 -13.53
N GLY A 309 3.16 -1.20 -13.00
CA GLY A 309 3.22 -0.04 -12.10
C GLY A 309 3.76 1.24 -12.76
N LEU A 310 3.64 1.38 -14.09
CA LEU A 310 4.18 2.52 -14.82
C LEU A 310 3.17 3.67 -14.86
N LYS A 311 3.62 4.89 -14.51
CA LYS A 311 2.77 6.09 -14.47
C LYS A 311 2.41 6.57 -15.88
N HIS A 312 1.11 6.85 -16.09
CA HIS A 312 0.59 7.44 -17.31
C HIS A 312 -0.58 8.40 -17.01
N ALA A 313 -0.94 9.27 -17.96
CA ALA A 313 -2.05 10.23 -17.81
C ALA A 313 -3.44 9.63 -18.12
N TYR A 314 -3.47 8.46 -18.75
CA TYR A 314 -4.69 7.81 -19.23
C TYR A 314 -5.63 7.39 -18.11
N ARG A 315 -6.92 7.67 -18.30
CA ARG A 315 -8.03 7.24 -17.44
C ARG A 315 -8.87 6.16 -18.10
N SER A 316 -9.12 6.23 -19.41
CA SER A 316 -9.88 5.20 -20.14
C SER A 316 -9.70 5.36 -21.64
N ILE A 317 -10.01 4.30 -22.41
CA ILE A 317 -10.04 4.32 -23.87
C ILE A 317 -11.27 3.56 -24.36
N SER A 318 -12.07 4.15 -25.27
CA SER A 318 -13.21 3.50 -25.90
C SER A 318 -12.81 2.67 -27.15
N ALA A 319 -13.68 1.73 -27.54
CA ALA A 319 -13.50 0.95 -28.77
C ALA A 319 -13.44 1.82 -30.06
N HIS A 320 -13.97 3.05 -29.99
CA HIS A 320 -14.05 4.01 -31.08
C HIS A 320 -12.87 5.01 -31.10
N GLY A 321 -11.86 4.81 -30.26
CA GLY A 321 -10.67 5.68 -30.26
C GLY A 321 -10.83 6.99 -29.52
N ILE A 322 -11.71 7.06 -28.53
CA ILE A 322 -11.77 8.17 -27.58
C ILE A 322 -10.99 7.80 -26.34
N ILE A 323 -10.02 8.63 -25.99
CA ILE A 323 -9.16 8.47 -24.82
C ILE A 323 -9.51 9.58 -23.84
N VAL A 324 -9.81 9.21 -22.59
CA VAL A 324 -9.93 10.15 -21.47
C VAL A 324 -8.61 10.15 -20.72
N SER A 325 -8.05 11.33 -20.47
CA SER A 325 -6.74 11.51 -19.85
C SER A 325 -6.77 12.67 -18.86
N ASP A 326 -5.89 12.65 -17.87
CA ASP A 326 -5.59 13.84 -17.08
C ASP A 326 -4.94 14.91 -17.97
N PHE A 327 -5.35 16.16 -17.79
CA PHE A 327 -4.76 17.30 -18.48
C PHE A 327 -3.37 17.59 -17.90
N VAL A 328 -2.33 17.25 -18.66
CA VAL A 328 -0.93 17.45 -18.29
C VAL A 328 -0.51 18.89 -18.60
N LYS A 329 -0.28 19.70 -17.56
CA LYS A 329 0.03 21.13 -17.70
C LYS A 329 1.45 21.43 -18.21
N GLU A 330 2.42 20.56 -17.90
CA GLU A 330 3.84 20.76 -18.20
C GLU A 330 4.35 19.76 -19.24
N ILE A 331 3.86 19.87 -20.48
CA ILE A 331 4.33 19.02 -21.57
C ILE A 331 5.74 19.40 -22.01
N SER A 332 6.58 18.38 -22.28
CA SER A 332 7.88 18.56 -22.92
C SER A 332 7.71 18.62 -24.44
N PRO A 333 8.44 19.50 -25.15
CA PRO A 333 8.46 19.50 -26.61
C PRO A 333 9.34 18.40 -27.21
N MET A 334 9.83 17.44 -26.41
CA MET A 334 10.72 16.37 -26.85
C MET A 334 9.96 15.11 -27.27
N GLU A 335 10.36 14.54 -28.40
CA GLU A 335 10.15 13.14 -28.73
C GLU A 335 11.29 12.31 -28.14
N ILE A 336 10.98 11.32 -27.30
CA ILE A 336 11.98 10.54 -26.58
C ILE A 336 11.97 9.12 -27.14
N ILE A 337 13.04 8.73 -27.80
CA ILE A 337 13.10 7.50 -28.59
C ILE A 337 14.05 6.52 -27.91
N VAL A 338 13.57 5.32 -27.60
CA VAL A 338 14.43 4.22 -27.16
C VAL A 338 14.78 3.35 -28.35
N LYS A 339 16.07 3.13 -28.61
CA LYS A 339 16.56 2.37 -29.77
C LYS A 339 17.40 1.18 -29.36
N ARG A 340 17.03 0.00 -29.88
CA ARG A 340 17.80 -1.25 -29.73
C ARG A 340 18.58 -1.63 -30.98
N TYR A 341 18.09 -1.26 -32.16
CA TYR A 341 18.71 -1.57 -33.45
C TYR A 341 19.11 -0.30 -34.22
N CYS A 342 20.21 -0.40 -34.98
CA CYS A 342 20.67 0.65 -35.89
C CYS A 342 19.82 0.67 -37.17
N GLU A 343 18.65 1.30 -37.06
CA GLU A 343 17.64 1.38 -38.11
C GLU A 343 17.05 2.80 -38.22
N GLY A 344 16.38 3.06 -39.34
CA GLY A 344 15.70 4.33 -39.60
C GLY A 344 16.66 5.52 -39.68
N THR A 345 16.37 6.57 -38.91
CA THR A 345 17.16 7.81 -38.86
C THR A 345 18.62 7.60 -38.48
N ASP A 346 18.92 6.57 -37.67
CA ASP A 346 20.30 6.27 -37.27
C ASP A 346 21.09 5.70 -38.44
N LYS A 347 20.47 4.91 -39.31
CA LYS A 347 21.14 4.39 -40.51
C LYS A 347 21.57 5.49 -41.50
N ASN A 348 20.86 6.63 -41.49
CA ASN A 348 20.99 7.67 -42.53
C ASN A 348 21.65 8.98 -42.05
N SER A 349 21.81 9.22 -40.75
CA SER A 349 22.23 10.53 -40.20
C SER A 349 23.63 10.51 -39.54
N TYR A 350 24.43 9.48 -39.77
CA TYR A 350 25.66 9.20 -39.01
C TYR A 350 26.93 9.75 -39.67
N TYR A 351 27.45 10.87 -39.17
CA TYR A 351 28.86 11.28 -39.37
C TYR A 351 29.55 11.87 -38.11
N GLY A 352 28.89 11.93 -36.94
CA GLY A 352 29.45 12.69 -35.79
C GLY A 352 29.22 12.16 -34.37
N ILE A 353 28.46 11.07 -34.17
CA ILE A 353 28.36 10.38 -32.85
C ILE A 353 29.44 9.27 -32.73
N LEU A 354 30.16 9.01 -33.82
CA LEU A 354 31.15 7.94 -33.97
C LEU A 354 32.50 8.19 -33.28
N THR A 355 32.69 9.30 -32.55
CA THR A 355 33.95 9.50 -31.80
C THR A 355 34.02 8.70 -30.50
N ASN A 356 32.93 8.01 -30.11
CA ASN A 356 32.93 7.10 -28.96
C ASN A 356 32.66 5.66 -29.43
N GLU A 357 33.70 5.00 -29.94
CA GLU A 357 33.67 3.63 -30.53
C GLU A 357 33.01 2.57 -29.62
N ASN A 358 32.92 2.84 -28.32
CA ASN A 358 32.41 1.89 -27.32
C ASN A 358 30.89 1.95 -27.05
N ILE A 359 30.16 2.97 -27.54
CA ILE A 359 28.74 3.17 -27.16
C ILE A 359 27.76 2.76 -28.27
N VAL A 360 28.09 2.86 -29.56
CA VAL A 360 27.05 2.82 -30.62
C VAL A 360 27.37 1.89 -31.81
N SER A 361 28.41 1.07 -31.72
CA SER A 361 28.71 0.09 -32.77
C SER A 361 27.66 -1.04 -32.78
N PRO A 362 26.91 -1.26 -33.88
CA PRO A 362 25.98 -2.37 -33.96
C PRO A 362 26.73 -3.70 -34.17
N ARG A 363 26.13 -4.79 -33.68
CA ARG A 363 26.46 -6.17 -34.02
C ARG A 363 26.13 -6.44 -35.50
N THR A 364 26.58 -7.57 -36.03
CA THR A 364 26.29 -8.00 -37.41
C THR A 364 24.78 -8.13 -37.69
N ASN A 365 23.98 -8.38 -36.65
CA ASN A 365 22.51 -8.45 -36.73
C ASN A 365 21.80 -7.08 -36.62
N GLY A 366 22.55 -5.97 -36.53
CA GLY A 366 22.06 -4.60 -36.41
C GLY A 366 21.76 -4.12 -34.99
N GLU A 367 21.87 -4.96 -33.96
CA GLU A 367 21.63 -4.59 -32.55
C GLU A 367 22.80 -3.82 -31.95
N TYR A 368 22.55 -2.77 -31.17
CA TYR A 368 23.62 -2.01 -30.52
C TYR A 368 24.36 -2.83 -29.45
N ARG A 369 25.71 -2.80 -29.46
CA ARG A 369 26.54 -3.53 -28.49
C ARG A 369 26.41 -3.02 -27.05
N SER A 370 25.93 -1.80 -26.83
CA SER A 370 25.67 -1.22 -25.51
C SER A 370 24.32 -1.64 -24.89
N GLY A 371 23.51 -2.40 -25.63
CA GLY A 371 22.09 -2.54 -25.34
C GLY A 371 21.28 -1.29 -25.79
N PRO A 372 19.98 -1.24 -25.48
CA PRO A 372 19.11 -0.14 -25.89
C PRO A 372 19.55 1.20 -25.29
N TYR A 373 19.50 2.27 -26.08
CA TYR A 373 19.85 3.61 -25.62
C TYR A 373 18.69 4.60 -25.83
N VAL A 374 18.74 5.73 -25.14
CA VAL A 374 17.73 6.80 -25.22
C VAL A 374 18.26 7.93 -26.09
N ARG A 375 17.43 8.37 -27.02
CA ARG A 375 17.65 9.51 -27.91
C ARG A 375 16.56 10.55 -27.71
N PHE A 376 16.91 11.82 -27.87
CA PHE A 376 15.98 12.94 -27.75
C PHE A 376 15.92 13.73 -29.05
N ASP A 377 14.71 13.88 -29.60
CA ASP A 377 14.45 14.65 -30.82
C ASP A 377 13.53 15.84 -30.51
N TRP A 378 13.77 17.00 -31.13
CA TRP A 378 12.88 18.15 -31.00
C TRP A 378 11.63 17.88 -31.83
N ARG A 379 10.44 17.99 -31.22
CA ARG A 379 9.20 17.80 -31.96
C ARG A 379 9.03 18.93 -32.98
N ASN A 380 8.59 18.58 -34.19
CA ASN A 380 8.39 19.56 -35.26
C ASN A 380 7.48 20.73 -34.82
N PRO A 381 7.93 22.00 -34.95
CA PRO A 381 7.16 23.18 -34.56
C PRO A 381 5.79 23.27 -35.26
N ASN A 382 5.64 22.65 -36.44
CA ASN A 382 4.35 22.54 -37.14
C ASN A 382 3.27 21.79 -36.34
N HIS A 383 3.66 21.00 -35.33
CA HIS A 383 2.75 20.30 -34.42
C HIS A 383 2.56 21.02 -33.07
N ILE A 384 3.15 22.22 -32.91
CA ILE A 384 3.14 23.02 -31.68
C ILE A 384 2.57 24.41 -32.02
N SER A 385 1.25 24.56 -31.97
CA SER A 385 0.46 25.81 -32.18
C SER A 385 0.33 26.35 -33.63
N PRO A 386 -0.79 27.00 -34.02
CA PRO A 386 -0.95 27.62 -35.37
C PRO A 386 0.01 28.79 -35.65
N ASN A 387 0.53 29.46 -34.62
CA ASN A 387 1.35 30.67 -34.74
C ASN A 387 2.83 30.39 -35.10
N THR A 388 3.29 29.14 -35.09
CA THR A 388 4.68 28.77 -35.47
C THR A 388 4.90 28.71 -36.98
N LYS A 389 3.84 28.71 -37.80
CA LYS A 389 3.95 28.75 -39.27
C LYS A 389 4.68 30.00 -39.78
N GLN A 390 4.70 31.09 -39.02
CA GLN A 390 5.42 32.31 -39.41
C GLN A 390 6.93 32.23 -39.12
N ALA A 391 7.38 31.39 -38.19
CA ALA A 391 8.79 31.27 -37.79
C ALA A 391 9.63 30.35 -38.69
N LEU A 392 8.99 29.44 -39.44
CA LEU A 392 9.68 28.47 -40.32
C LEU A 392 10.16 29.06 -41.65
N ASN A 393 9.63 30.22 -42.05
CA ASN A 393 9.97 30.87 -43.33
C ASN A 393 11.28 31.69 -43.31
N GLU A 394 11.96 31.83 -42.17
CA GLU A 394 13.07 32.80 -42.04
C GLU A 394 14.48 32.24 -41.96
N ASN A 395 14.76 30.94 -42.13
CA ASN A 395 16.17 30.52 -41.96
C ASN A 395 16.69 29.37 -42.83
N ILE A 396 16.91 29.70 -44.11
CA ILE A 396 17.70 28.91 -45.06
C ILE A 396 19.22 28.94 -44.78
N TYR A 397 19.66 29.78 -43.84
CA TYR A 397 21.08 30.08 -43.61
C TYR A 397 21.79 29.17 -42.61
N TYR A 398 21.08 28.32 -41.84
CA TYR A 398 21.70 27.45 -40.83
C TYR A 398 22.71 26.44 -41.40
N TYR A 399 22.36 25.79 -42.51
CA TYR A 399 23.23 24.81 -43.15
C TYR A 399 24.50 25.48 -43.72
N ILE A 400 24.35 26.72 -44.19
CA ILE A 400 25.45 27.55 -44.69
C ILE A 400 26.32 28.05 -43.53
N TYR A 401 25.71 28.43 -42.41
CA TYR A 401 26.40 28.90 -41.20
C TYR A 401 27.19 27.78 -40.51
N GLU A 402 26.60 26.59 -40.34
CA GLU A 402 27.29 25.40 -39.78
C GLU A 402 28.51 25.01 -40.63
N GLN A 403 28.36 25.01 -41.96
CA GLN A 403 29.49 24.75 -42.86
C GLN A 403 30.58 25.82 -42.78
N SER A 404 30.21 27.09 -42.55
CA SER A 404 31.17 28.20 -42.50
C SER A 404 31.94 28.32 -41.19
N LEU A 405 31.31 28.01 -40.05
CA LEU A 405 31.91 28.16 -38.71
C LEU A 405 32.61 26.89 -38.22
N GLY A 406 32.30 25.74 -38.84
CA GLY A 406 32.65 24.45 -38.28
C GLY A 406 31.72 24.07 -37.14
N LYS A 407 31.37 22.77 -37.10
CA LYS A 407 30.29 22.24 -36.26
C LYS A 407 30.49 22.57 -34.78
N GLU A 408 31.70 22.41 -34.26
CA GLU A 408 32.01 22.59 -32.83
C GLU A 408 31.83 24.05 -32.38
N GLU A 409 32.23 25.00 -33.22
CA GLU A 409 32.16 26.43 -32.94
C GLU A 409 30.73 26.99 -33.15
N PHE A 410 30.00 26.43 -34.13
CA PHE A 410 28.58 26.69 -34.33
C PHE A 410 27.74 26.27 -33.11
N PHE A 411 28.00 25.09 -32.54
CA PHE A 411 27.33 24.61 -31.33
C PHE A 411 27.63 25.49 -30.10
N LYS A 412 28.90 25.88 -29.91
CA LYS A 412 29.30 26.74 -28.79
C LYS A 412 28.78 28.17 -28.86
N LYS A 413 28.74 28.79 -30.04
CA LYS A 413 28.44 30.21 -30.18
C LYS A 413 26.97 30.52 -30.47
N ILE A 414 26.24 29.62 -31.14
CA ILE A 414 24.88 29.91 -31.62
C ILE A 414 23.82 29.11 -30.88
N LEU A 415 24.09 27.86 -30.50
CA LEU A 415 23.12 27.01 -29.80
C LEU A 415 23.23 27.09 -28.28
N ALA A 416 24.43 27.29 -27.73
CA ALA A 416 24.62 27.44 -26.27
C ALA A 416 24.23 28.85 -25.75
N ASP A 417 24.30 29.87 -26.62
CA ASP A 417 23.80 31.21 -26.32
C ASP A 417 22.28 31.23 -26.58
N LYS A 418 21.50 30.97 -25.53
CA LYS A 418 20.07 30.58 -25.54
C LYS A 418 19.10 31.53 -26.28
N GLN A 419 19.58 32.63 -26.87
CA GLN A 419 18.79 33.64 -27.58
C GLN A 419 18.39 33.27 -29.01
N TYR A 420 19.09 32.36 -29.71
CA TYR A 420 18.90 32.13 -31.16
C TYR A 420 18.50 30.71 -31.55
N ALA A 421 18.22 29.83 -30.59
CA ALA A 421 17.86 28.44 -30.86
C ALA A 421 16.34 28.27 -31.01
N ILE A 422 15.82 28.32 -32.24
CA ILE A 422 14.54 27.67 -32.59
C ILE A 422 14.88 26.39 -33.36
N PRO A 423 14.85 25.20 -32.73
CA PRO A 423 15.34 23.99 -33.38
C PRO A 423 14.39 23.48 -34.47
N MET A 424 14.97 23.06 -35.59
CA MET A 424 14.25 22.29 -36.61
C MET A 424 13.75 20.97 -36.02
N GLY A 425 12.47 20.68 -36.26
CA GLY A 425 11.85 19.40 -35.89
C GLY A 425 12.60 18.17 -36.40
N ASP A 426 12.41 17.05 -35.71
CA ASP A 426 12.81 15.70 -36.12
C ASP A 426 14.34 15.47 -36.18
N LYS A 427 15.14 16.29 -35.48
CA LYS A 427 16.60 16.12 -35.34
C LYS A 427 17.02 15.79 -33.90
N ASN A 428 18.06 14.97 -33.79
CA ASN A 428 18.68 14.56 -32.53
C ASN A 428 19.37 15.74 -31.83
N ILE A 429 19.22 15.82 -30.51
CA ILE A 429 19.77 16.86 -29.65
C ILE A 429 20.68 16.23 -28.59
N SER A 430 21.78 16.91 -28.27
CA SER A 430 22.65 16.51 -27.16
C SER A 430 21.93 16.65 -25.82
N GLU A 431 22.17 15.70 -24.90
CA GLU A 431 21.58 15.72 -23.56
C GLU A 431 21.99 16.96 -22.76
N ASP A 432 23.17 17.51 -22.98
CA ASP A 432 23.66 18.72 -22.29
C ASP A 432 22.77 19.95 -22.52
N LEU A 433 21.98 19.95 -23.60
CA LEU A 433 21.08 21.05 -23.95
C LEU A 433 19.66 20.90 -23.38
N LEU A 434 19.38 19.78 -22.71
CA LEU A 434 18.03 19.40 -22.30
C LEU A 434 17.73 19.62 -20.81
N THR A 435 18.72 20.05 -20.02
CA THR A 435 18.62 20.14 -18.55
C THR A 435 17.48 21.06 -18.09
N ASP A 436 17.17 22.13 -18.84
CA ASP A 436 16.05 23.06 -18.54
C ASP A 436 14.73 22.69 -19.25
N VAL A 437 14.75 21.68 -20.14
CA VAL A 437 13.61 21.28 -20.97
C VAL A 437 12.89 20.08 -20.37
N ILE A 438 13.64 19.12 -19.85
CA ILE A 438 13.12 17.89 -19.27
C ILE A 438 14.10 17.31 -18.25
N HIS A 439 13.57 16.69 -17.20
CA HIS A 439 14.40 16.01 -16.20
C HIS A 439 15.04 14.73 -16.77
N LEU A 440 16.26 14.86 -17.31
CA LEU A 440 16.96 13.82 -18.07
C LEU A 440 17.06 12.46 -17.38
N LYS A 441 17.58 12.42 -16.15
CA LYS A 441 17.82 11.15 -15.42
C LYS A 441 16.51 10.37 -15.25
N GLN A 442 15.50 11.03 -14.68
CA GLN A 442 14.17 10.45 -14.49
C GLN A 442 13.51 10.02 -15.79
N THR A 443 13.63 10.84 -16.84
CA THR A 443 13.09 10.51 -18.18
C THR A 443 13.68 9.23 -18.72
N LYS A 444 15.02 9.11 -18.70
CA LYS A 444 15.72 7.90 -19.15
C LYS A 444 15.27 6.67 -18.37
N LEU A 445 15.17 6.79 -17.04
CA LEU A 445 14.67 5.70 -16.19
C LEU A 445 13.26 5.26 -16.61
N ALA A 446 12.34 6.21 -16.82
CA ALA A 446 10.96 5.92 -17.17
C ALA A 446 10.81 5.27 -18.55
N VAL A 447 11.42 5.85 -19.60
CA VAL A 447 11.27 5.33 -20.97
C VAL A 447 11.97 3.98 -21.17
N LEU A 448 13.10 3.76 -20.49
CA LEU A 448 13.77 2.46 -20.53
C LEU A 448 12.93 1.39 -19.80
N LYS A 449 12.31 1.71 -18.65
CA LYS A 449 11.34 0.82 -18.01
C LYS A 449 10.19 0.46 -18.96
N MET A 450 9.57 1.46 -19.58
CA MET A 450 8.47 1.26 -20.54
C MET A 450 8.91 0.38 -21.72
N PHE A 451 10.07 0.67 -22.31
CA PHE A 451 10.61 -0.11 -23.41
C PHE A 451 10.86 -1.57 -23.03
N MET A 452 11.45 -1.84 -21.87
CA MET A 452 11.71 -3.20 -21.40
C MET A 452 10.44 -3.98 -21.12
N VAL A 453 9.40 -3.33 -20.56
CA VAL A 453 8.09 -3.95 -20.39
C VAL A 453 7.53 -4.37 -21.75
N ILE A 454 7.50 -3.44 -22.72
CA ILE A 454 6.98 -3.72 -24.06
C ILE A 454 7.76 -4.86 -24.72
N GLN A 455 9.09 -4.81 -24.67
CA GLN A 455 9.97 -5.85 -25.21
C GLN A 455 9.68 -7.23 -24.62
N SER A 456 9.49 -7.31 -23.30
CA SER A 456 9.22 -8.55 -22.59
C SER A 456 7.87 -9.17 -22.99
N TYR A 457 6.83 -8.35 -23.19
CA TYR A 457 5.56 -8.82 -23.71
C TYR A 457 5.68 -9.27 -25.18
N PHE A 458 6.38 -8.50 -26.01
CA PHE A 458 6.57 -8.80 -27.43
C PHE A 458 7.29 -10.12 -27.64
N SER A 459 8.34 -10.40 -26.87
CA SER A 459 9.09 -11.65 -27.01
C SER A 459 8.23 -12.90 -26.73
N ARG A 460 7.19 -12.78 -25.89
CA ARG A 460 6.29 -13.89 -25.51
C ARG A 460 5.24 -14.20 -26.58
N VAL A 461 5.01 -13.29 -27.52
CA VAL A 461 4.13 -13.48 -28.68
C VAL A 461 4.90 -13.46 -30.01
N ASN A 462 6.19 -13.77 -29.94
CA ASN A 462 7.09 -13.88 -31.09
C ASN A 462 7.34 -12.57 -31.89
N PHE A 463 7.11 -11.42 -31.26
CA PHE A 463 7.48 -10.12 -31.83
C PHE A 463 8.83 -9.63 -31.30
N LEU A 464 9.48 -8.84 -32.14
CA LEU A 464 10.70 -8.11 -31.84
C LEU A 464 10.43 -6.62 -32.01
N ILE A 465 10.73 -5.85 -30.97
CA ILE A 465 10.66 -4.40 -31.00
C ILE A 465 12.05 -3.81 -31.28
N LYS A 466 12.14 -2.93 -32.27
CA LYS A 466 13.41 -2.33 -32.69
C LYS A 466 13.66 -0.96 -32.05
N ASP A 467 12.60 -0.14 -32.00
CA ASP A 467 12.59 1.16 -31.34
C ASP A 467 11.15 1.59 -31.01
N VAL A 468 11.02 2.54 -30.07
CA VAL A 468 9.75 3.14 -29.63
C VAL A 468 9.95 4.61 -29.31
N CYS A 469 8.99 5.44 -29.69
CA CYS A 469 8.91 6.85 -29.34
C CYS A 469 7.90 7.07 -28.21
N PHE A 470 8.29 7.85 -27.21
CA PHE A 470 7.50 8.23 -26.04
C PHE A 470 7.40 9.75 -25.89
N MET A 471 6.33 10.20 -25.24
CA MET A 471 6.12 11.60 -24.86
C MET A 471 5.86 11.67 -23.35
N LEU A 472 6.77 12.34 -22.64
CA LEU A 472 6.67 12.52 -21.18
C LEU A 472 6.52 14.00 -20.82
N ASN A 473 6.00 14.26 -19.63
CA ASN A 473 5.96 15.60 -19.06
C ASN A 473 7.38 16.09 -18.71
N ARG A 474 7.54 17.37 -18.35
CA ARG A 474 8.85 17.95 -18.01
C ARG A 474 9.55 17.28 -16.83
N THR A 475 8.79 16.69 -15.90
CA THR A 475 9.35 15.92 -14.77
C THR A 475 9.95 14.58 -15.19
N GLY A 476 9.67 14.10 -16.41
CA GLY A 476 10.14 12.82 -16.91
C GLY A 476 9.47 11.62 -16.25
N GLU A 477 8.38 11.80 -15.51
CA GLU A 477 7.71 10.72 -14.77
C GLU A 477 6.44 10.20 -15.44
N GLN A 478 5.68 11.07 -16.10
CA GLN A 478 4.33 10.76 -16.57
C GLN A 478 4.26 10.78 -18.09
N PHE A 479 3.89 9.63 -18.66
CA PHE A 479 3.60 9.48 -20.08
C PHE A 479 2.19 9.99 -20.43
N TRP A 480 2.02 10.75 -21.51
CA TRP A 480 0.76 11.47 -21.79
C TRP A 480 0.23 11.44 -23.23
N SER A 481 1.03 11.08 -24.24
CA SER A 481 0.58 10.92 -25.64
C SER A 481 0.16 9.48 -25.94
N GLU A 482 -0.45 9.16 -27.07
CA GLU A 482 -0.83 7.79 -27.45
C GLU A 482 0.38 6.91 -27.74
N ILE A 483 0.27 5.62 -27.45
CA ILE A 483 1.25 4.59 -27.80
C ILE A 483 0.55 3.45 -28.53
N ASN A 484 1.02 3.13 -29.73
CA ASN A 484 0.48 2.07 -30.57
C ASN A 484 1.50 1.75 -31.69
N GLN A 485 1.12 0.91 -32.66
CA GLN A 485 1.95 0.48 -33.79
C GLN A 485 2.51 1.65 -34.64
N ASP A 486 1.94 2.85 -34.52
CA ASP A 486 2.43 4.07 -35.18
C ASP A 486 3.74 4.60 -34.54
N CYS A 487 3.93 4.32 -33.25
CA CYS A 487 4.98 4.91 -32.40
C CYS A 487 6.27 4.08 -32.35
N MET A 488 6.36 2.97 -33.08
CA MET A 488 7.42 1.98 -32.92
C MET A 488 7.74 1.25 -34.21
N ARG A 489 8.82 0.47 -34.21
CA ARG A 489 9.17 -0.49 -35.28
C ARG A 489 9.10 -1.91 -34.77
N ILE A 490 8.32 -2.76 -35.45
CA ILE A 490 7.94 -4.10 -34.99
C ILE A 490 8.12 -5.10 -36.13
N THR A 491 8.83 -6.19 -35.84
CA THR A 491 8.97 -7.33 -36.75
C THR A 491 8.71 -8.65 -36.04
N MET A 492 8.45 -9.72 -36.77
CA MET A 492 8.50 -11.07 -36.19
C MET A 492 9.94 -11.45 -35.84
N LYS A 493 10.14 -12.20 -34.76
CA LYS A 493 11.49 -12.62 -34.31
C LYS A 493 12.15 -13.56 -35.33
N ASP A 494 11.37 -14.50 -35.85
CA ASP A 494 11.83 -15.54 -36.79
C ASP A 494 11.80 -15.05 -38.26
N GLU A 495 10.98 -14.04 -38.57
CA GLU A 495 10.85 -13.43 -39.89
C GLU A 495 11.10 -11.92 -39.83
N LYS A 496 12.36 -11.51 -39.66
CA LYS A 496 12.75 -10.11 -39.44
C LYS A 496 12.36 -9.14 -40.58
N GLN A 497 11.93 -9.64 -41.74
CA GLN A 497 11.44 -8.83 -42.85
C GLN A 497 9.93 -8.52 -42.75
N THR A 498 9.17 -9.32 -41.99
CA THR A 498 7.71 -9.15 -41.83
C THR A 498 7.44 -8.04 -40.81
N LYS A 499 6.94 -6.89 -41.30
CA LYS A 499 6.66 -5.69 -40.48
C LYS A 499 5.21 -5.66 -39.99
N PHE A 500 5.01 -5.06 -38.82
CA PHE A 500 3.68 -4.89 -38.18
C PHE A 500 3.40 -3.44 -37.75
N ASP A 501 4.23 -2.51 -38.18
CA ASP A 501 4.18 -1.09 -37.79
C ASP A 501 3.94 -0.14 -38.98
N LYS A 502 3.99 1.18 -38.74
CA LYS A 502 3.78 2.21 -39.78
C LYS A 502 4.78 2.14 -40.93
N ASP A 503 5.93 1.49 -40.81
CA ASP A 503 6.86 1.29 -41.92
C ASP A 503 6.21 0.62 -43.15
N ILE A 504 5.15 -0.17 -42.96
CA ILE A 504 4.34 -0.70 -44.07
C ILE A 504 3.83 0.46 -44.95
N TRP A 505 3.26 1.50 -44.32
CA TRP A 505 2.82 2.73 -44.99
C TRP A 505 4.00 3.51 -45.58
N ARG A 506 5.11 3.63 -44.83
CA ARG A 506 6.29 4.40 -45.28
C ARG A 506 6.91 3.83 -46.56
N ILE A 507 6.74 2.54 -46.82
CA ILE A 507 7.25 1.84 -48.01
C ILE A 507 6.18 1.76 -49.11
N GLY A 508 4.96 1.30 -48.78
CA GLY A 508 3.93 0.98 -49.76
C GLY A 508 2.94 2.11 -50.08
N GLY A 509 2.88 3.15 -49.24
CA GLY A 509 1.95 4.27 -49.39
C GLY A 509 0.50 3.80 -49.53
N SER A 510 -0.29 4.48 -50.37
CA SER A 510 -1.71 4.17 -50.57
C SER A 510 -2.01 2.74 -51.04
N LYS A 511 -1.04 2.01 -51.59
CA LYS A 511 -1.19 0.61 -52.01
C LYS A 511 -1.18 -0.38 -50.84
N SER A 512 -0.76 0.04 -49.65
CA SER A 512 -0.64 -0.83 -48.47
C SER A 512 -1.78 -0.67 -47.47
N ARG A 513 -2.91 -0.08 -47.84
CA ARG A 513 -4.05 0.16 -46.91
C ARG A 513 -4.58 -1.14 -46.30
N GLU A 514 -4.88 -2.13 -47.14
CA GLU A 514 -5.38 -3.45 -46.70
C GLU A 514 -4.33 -4.18 -45.87
N GLN A 515 -3.06 -4.10 -46.27
CA GLN A 515 -1.95 -4.72 -45.55
C GLN A 515 -1.78 -4.15 -44.13
N ILE A 516 -1.92 -2.83 -43.96
CA ILE A 516 -1.89 -2.19 -42.64
C ILE A 516 -3.06 -2.64 -41.79
N LEU A 517 -4.28 -2.59 -42.36
CA LEU A 517 -5.50 -2.98 -41.65
C LEU A 517 -5.38 -4.43 -41.14
N GLN A 518 -4.93 -5.34 -42.01
CA GLN A 518 -4.72 -6.74 -41.68
C GLN A 518 -3.64 -6.90 -40.61
N LYS A 519 -2.42 -6.40 -40.84
CA LYS A 519 -1.29 -6.63 -39.93
C LYS A 519 -1.49 -6.02 -38.55
N TRP A 520 -2.09 -4.83 -38.47
CA TRP A 520 -2.35 -4.21 -37.18
C TRP A 520 -3.48 -4.92 -36.42
N THR A 521 -4.48 -5.45 -37.14
CA THR A 521 -5.53 -6.30 -36.54
C THR A 521 -4.93 -7.61 -36.03
N ASP A 522 -4.14 -8.31 -36.83
CA ASP A 522 -3.46 -9.56 -36.45
C ASP A 522 -2.61 -9.35 -35.19
N PHE A 523 -1.81 -8.27 -35.16
CA PHE A 523 -1.02 -7.91 -33.99
C PHE A 523 -1.87 -7.75 -32.74
N ASN A 524 -2.98 -7.01 -32.83
CA ASN A 524 -3.88 -6.79 -31.70
C ASN A 524 -4.51 -8.09 -31.22
N GLU A 525 -4.98 -8.95 -32.13
CA GLU A 525 -5.61 -10.24 -31.78
C GLU A 525 -4.64 -11.21 -31.11
N MET A 526 -3.37 -11.28 -31.56
CA MET A 526 -2.34 -12.10 -30.91
C MET A 526 -2.12 -11.70 -29.45
N PHE A 527 -2.08 -10.40 -29.16
CA PHE A 527 -1.95 -9.92 -27.79
C PHE A 527 -3.21 -10.12 -26.95
N LYS A 528 -4.41 -9.94 -27.53
CA LYS A 528 -5.67 -10.29 -26.85
C LYS A 528 -5.68 -11.76 -26.46
N GLU A 529 -5.27 -12.66 -27.35
CA GLU A 529 -5.16 -14.09 -27.07
C GLU A 529 -4.14 -14.36 -25.96
N TYR A 530 -2.97 -13.72 -26.02
CA TYR A 530 -1.94 -13.85 -24.98
C TYR A 530 -2.45 -13.42 -23.61
N PHE A 531 -3.08 -12.25 -23.50
CA PHE A 531 -3.67 -11.77 -22.24
C PHE A 531 -4.83 -12.65 -21.76
N ARG A 532 -5.59 -13.26 -22.68
CA ARG A 532 -6.66 -14.20 -22.33
C ARG A 532 -6.12 -15.47 -21.68
N LYS A 533 -4.98 -15.99 -22.15
CA LYS A 533 -4.31 -17.17 -21.60
C LYS A 533 -3.60 -16.89 -20.26
N ASN A 534 -3.12 -15.65 -20.06
CA ASN A 534 -2.32 -15.25 -18.91
C ASN A 534 -3.08 -14.23 -18.03
N ARG A 535 -4.03 -14.73 -17.23
CA ARG A 535 -4.86 -13.93 -16.31
C ARG A 535 -4.05 -13.51 -15.09
N PHE A 536 -4.21 -12.25 -14.66
CA PHE A 536 -3.55 -11.72 -13.47
C PHE A 536 -4.51 -11.73 -12.27
N HIS A 537 -4.00 -12.14 -11.10
CA HIS A 537 -4.69 -12.00 -9.82
C HIS A 537 -4.35 -10.66 -9.16
N GLN A 538 -5.31 -10.06 -8.46
CA GLN A 538 -5.20 -8.72 -7.85
C GLN A 538 -4.04 -8.59 -6.84
N THR A 539 -3.60 -9.72 -6.26
CA THR A 539 -2.46 -9.83 -5.33
C THR A 539 -1.10 -9.75 -6.02
N GLU A 540 -1.03 -9.95 -7.34
CA GLU A 540 0.22 -9.94 -8.13
C GLU A 540 0.60 -8.53 -8.60
N LEU A 541 -0.29 -7.53 -8.47
CA LEU A 541 -0.04 -6.14 -8.88
C LEU A 541 0.84 -5.35 -7.91
N PHE A 542 1.05 -5.87 -6.70
CA PHE A 542 1.72 -5.17 -5.60
C PHE A 542 3.03 -5.83 -5.13
N ASP A 543 3.46 -6.94 -5.75
CA ASP A 543 4.79 -7.47 -5.46
C ASP A 543 5.84 -6.68 -6.25
N LEU A 544 6.40 -5.65 -5.61
CA LEU A 544 7.45 -4.77 -6.13
C LEU A 544 8.73 -5.51 -6.61
N ASN A 545 8.81 -6.83 -6.43
CA ASN A 545 10.00 -7.66 -6.65
C ASN A 545 10.01 -8.49 -7.93
N SER A 546 8.98 -8.44 -8.78
CA SER A 546 8.91 -9.28 -9.98
C SER A 546 8.25 -8.58 -11.18
N TYR A 547 8.83 -7.47 -11.64
CA TYR A 547 8.37 -6.83 -12.87
C TYR A 547 9.07 -7.39 -14.11
N PHE A 548 8.36 -7.48 -15.23
CA PHE A 548 8.88 -8.04 -16.49
C PHE A 548 10.08 -7.28 -17.07
N TYR A 549 10.24 -5.99 -16.72
CA TYR A 549 11.43 -5.23 -17.11
C TYR A 549 12.70 -5.67 -16.36
N GLN A 550 12.59 -6.19 -15.12
CA GLN A 550 13.75 -6.64 -14.35
C GLN A 550 14.40 -7.86 -15.02
N GLU A 551 13.60 -8.77 -15.57
CA GLU A 551 14.06 -9.93 -16.33
C GLU A 551 14.84 -9.52 -17.58
N GLU A 552 14.33 -8.56 -18.36
CA GLU A 552 14.99 -8.05 -19.57
C GLU A 552 16.30 -7.32 -19.24
N ILE A 553 16.31 -6.51 -18.18
CA ILE A 553 17.52 -5.80 -17.75
C ILE A 553 18.59 -6.78 -17.29
N HIS A 554 18.19 -7.79 -16.52
CA HIS A 554 19.11 -8.85 -16.13
C HIS A 554 19.67 -9.60 -17.35
N ARG A 555 18.83 -9.95 -18.33
CA ARG A 555 19.27 -10.58 -19.58
C ARG A 555 20.27 -9.69 -20.34
N LEU A 556 20.08 -8.37 -20.35
CA LEU A 556 21.04 -7.42 -20.92
C LEU A 556 22.36 -7.38 -20.12
N LEU A 557 22.29 -7.27 -18.79
CA LEU A 557 23.47 -7.18 -17.93
C LEU A 557 24.31 -8.47 -17.89
N THR A 558 23.72 -9.61 -18.24
CA THR A 558 24.40 -10.93 -18.26
C THR A 558 24.75 -11.44 -19.66
N ASP A 559 24.42 -10.69 -20.72
CA ASP A 559 24.82 -11.02 -22.09
C ASP A 559 26.32 -10.70 -22.28
N ALA A 560 27.14 -11.76 -22.31
CA ALA A 560 28.59 -11.66 -22.46
C ALA A 560 29.03 -11.03 -23.80
N ASP A 561 28.16 -11.03 -24.81
CA ASP A 561 28.44 -10.43 -26.11
C ASP A 561 28.11 -8.92 -26.13
N LEU A 562 27.47 -8.37 -25.07
CA LEU A 562 27.23 -6.94 -24.93
C LEU A 562 28.41 -6.27 -24.23
N ARG A 563 28.72 -5.03 -24.64
CA ARG A 563 29.71 -4.16 -24.02
C ARG A 563 28.98 -2.94 -23.49
N ILE A 564 28.44 -3.06 -22.27
CA ILE A 564 27.65 -2.00 -21.63
C ILE A 564 28.59 -1.04 -20.90
N PRO A 565 28.64 0.25 -21.28
CA PRO A 565 29.40 1.26 -20.53
C PRO A 565 28.92 1.39 -19.09
N LYS A 566 29.84 1.68 -18.16
CA LYS A 566 29.54 1.78 -16.71
C LYS A 566 28.34 2.68 -16.39
N HIS A 567 28.24 3.85 -17.01
CA HIS A 567 27.11 4.76 -16.77
C HIS A 567 25.74 4.19 -17.20
N LEU A 568 25.69 3.35 -18.25
CA LEU A 568 24.48 2.63 -18.63
C LEU A 568 24.22 1.46 -17.68
N GLN A 569 25.27 0.75 -17.25
CA GLN A 569 25.16 -0.30 -16.23
C GLN A 569 24.56 0.24 -14.92
N ASP A 570 25.04 1.40 -14.44
CA ASP A 570 24.53 2.06 -13.24
C ASP A 570 23.06 2.50 -13.42
N LEU A 571 22.69 2.92 -14.63
CA LEU A 571 21.30 3.24 -14.99
C LEU A 571 20.42 1.98 -14.96
N TRP A 572 20.88 0.88 -15.54
CA TRP A 572 20.17 -0.40 -15.53
C TRP A 572 19.96 -0.96 -14.12
N LEU A 573 20.99 -0.89 -13.27
CA LEU A 573 20.91 -1.30 -11.87
C LEU A 573 19.91 -0.42 -11.09
N ASN A 574 19.90 0.89 -11.35
CA ASN A 574 18.87 1.79 -10.79
C ASN A 574 17.46 1.41 -11.25
N ILE A 575 17.29 1.05 -12.53
CA ILE A 575 15.99 0.66 -13.07
C ILE A 575 15.51 -0.65 -12.45
N GLN A 576 16.40 -1.64 -12.35
CA GLN A 576 16.13 -2.94 -11.74
C GLN A 576 15.61 -2.79 -10.29
N GLY A 577 16.02 -1.71 -9.62
CA GLY A 577 15.70 -1.45 -8.22
C GLY A 577 16.64 -2.20 -7.30
N LYS A 578 16.78 -1.71 -6.07
CA LYS A 578 17.55 -2.43 -5.04
C LYS A 578 16.76 -3.66 -4.63
N THR A 579 17.23 -4.84 -5.02
CA THR A 579 16.68 -6.11 -4.53
C THR A 579 17.20 -6.39 -3.14
N SER A 580 16.36 -6.98 -2.28
CA SER A 580 16.80 -7.44 -0.96
C SER A 580 17.91 -8.47 -1.12
N ARG A 581 19.14 -8.12 -0.76
CA ARG A 581 20.27 -9.06 -0.77
C ARG A 581 20.29 -9.79 0.56
N ARG A 582 19.98 -11.08 0.50
CA ARG A 582 19.96 -11.98 1.66
C ARG A 582 20.83 -13.20 1.40
N VAL A 583 21.35 -13.81 2.45
CA VAL A 583 21.97 -15.13 2.40
C VAL A 583 21.34 -16.04 3.44
N LEU A 584 21.36 -17.34 3.18
CA LEU A 584 21.11 -18.37 4.18
C LEU A 584 22.45 -19.02 4.53
N VAL A 585 22.86 -19.00 5.79
CA VAL A 585 24.11 -19.66 6.19
C VAL A 585 23.83 -21.04 6.75
N THR A 586 24.75 -21.99 6.54
CA THR A 586 24.54 -23.39 6.91
C THR A 586 25.59 -23.92 7.88
N MET A 587 25.14 -24.80 8.78
CA MET A 587 25.97 -25.62 9.65
C MET A 587 25.50 -27.06 9.54
N ASP A 588 26.35 -27.94 9.02
CA ASP A 588 26.04 -29.36 8.96
C ASP A 588 26.52 -30.04 10.25
N MET A 589 25.68 -30.90 10.82
CA MET A 589 25.95 -31.60 12.08
C MET A 589 26.07 -33.10 11.83
N PHE A 590 27.11 -33.72 12.38
CA PHE A 590 27.33 -35.17 12.37
C PHE A 590 27.89 -35.64 13.72
N ASN A 591 27.24 -36.63 14.34
CA ASN A 591 27.61 -37.16 15.66
C ASN A 591 27.77 -36.07 16.75
N GLY A 592 26.87 -35.09 16.77
CA GLY A 592 26.89 -33.98 17.71
C GLY A 592 27.96 -32.92 17.44
N GLN A 593 28.69 -33.02 16.33
CA GLN A 593 29.77 -32.09 15.97
C GLN A 593 29.48 -31.36 14.64
N PRO A 594 29.90 -30.10 14.53
CA PRO A 594 29.77 -29.34 13.28
C PRO A 594 30.85 -29.77 12.27
N VAL A 595 30.43 -30.10 11.04
CA VAL A 595 31.28 -30.72 10.00
C VAL A 595 31.13 -30.06 8.64
N LEU A 596 32.12 -30.27 7.76
CA LEU A 596 32.05 -29.93 6.34
C LEU A 596 31.81 -31.16 5.49
N VAL A 597 30.87 -31.02 4.56
CA VAL A 597 30.51 -32.05 3.57
C VAL A 597 31.12 -31.70 2.21
N LYS A 598 31.64 -32.72 1.51
CA LYS A 598 31.97 -32.65 0.09
C LYS A 598 31.38 -33.86 -0.61
N SER A 599 30.61 -33.63 -1.66
CA SER A 599 29.97 -34.71 -2.44
C SER A 599 29.21 -35.73 -1.57
N SER A 600 28.43 -35.24 -0.60
CA SER A 600 27.67 -36.06 0.36
C SER A 600 28.51 -36.94 1.30
N GLN A 601 29.80 -36.64 1.49
CA GLN A 601 30.68 -37.30 2.46
C GLN A 601 31.18 -36.29 3.50
N VAL A 602 31.21 -36.70 4.77
CA VAL A 602 31.81 -35.92 5.85
C VAL A 602 33.32 -35.93 5.67
N CYS A 603 33.94 -34.76 5.53
CA CYS A 603 35.36 -34.64 5.22
C CYS A 603 36.18 -34.06 6.38
N GLU A 604 35.63 -33.08 7.10
CA GLU A 604 36.39 -32.29 8.08
C GLU A 604 35.45 -31.89 9.24
N ILE A 605 35.94 -31.91 10.48
CA ILE A 605 35.26 -31.26 11.62
C ILE A 605 35.72 -29.81 11.65
N HIS A 606 34.80 -28.86 11.73
CA HIS A 606 35.16 -27.46 11.89
C HIS A 606 34.93 -26.97 13.32
N SER A 607 35.41 -25.76 13.66
CA SER A 607 35.19 -25.11 14.98
C SER A 607 35.66 -25.92 16.20
N SER A 608 36.76 -26.68 16.09
CA SER A 608 37.30 -27.51 17.19
C SER A 608 36.28 -28.51 17.78
N GLY A 609 35.22 -28.86 17.04
CA GLY A 609 34.13 -29.73 17.50
C GLY A 609 33.09 -29.06 18.41
N ASP A 610 33.19 -27.75 18.66
CA ASP A 610 32.29 -27.01 19.54
C ASP A 610 31.15 -26.35 18.75
N TYR A 611 29.95 -26.90 18.86
CA TYR A 611 28.76 -26.40 18.16
C TYR A 611 28.30 -25.03 18.67
N LEU A 612 28.60 -24.63 19.91
CA LEU A 612 28.24 -23.31 20.43
C LEU A 612 29.11 -22.23 19.78
N LYS A 613 30.42 -22.46 19.67
CA LYS A 613 31.33 -21.56 18.95
C LYS A 613 30.98 -21.48 17.46
N ALA A 614 30.62 -22.61 16.85
CA ALA A 614 30.14 -22.65 15.48
C ALA A 614 28.90 -21.78 15.31
N MET A 615 27.94 -21.95 16.21
CA MET A 615 26.69 -21.21 16.23
C MET A 615 26.92 -19.72 16.46
N GLU A 616 27.77 -19.31 17.41
CA GLU A 616 28.14 -17.91 17.64
C GLU A 616 28.74 -17.24 16.38
N LYS A 617 29.57 -17.99 15.63
CA LYS A 617 30.11 -17.53 14.33
C LYS A 617 28.98 -17.23 13.33
N LEU A 618 27.94 -18.06 13.27
CA LEU A 618 26.84 -17.87 12.33
C LEU A 618 25.72 -16.96 12.85
N ALA A 619 25.52 -16.84 14.17
CA ALA A 619 24.45 -16.09 14.82
C ALA A 619 24.42 -14.60 14.47
N ILE A 620 25.50 -14.07 13.88
CA ILE A 620 25.52 -12.74 13.31
C ILE A 620 24.56 -12.59 12.12
N PHE A 621 24.18 -13.69 11.46
CA PHE A 621 23.18 -13.73 10.42
C PHE A 621 21.80 -14.06 11.02
N PRO A 622 20.72 -13.49 10.46
CA PRO A 622 19.37 -13.63 11.00
C PRO A 622 18.71 -14.98 10.73
N ASP A 623 19.11 -15.71 9.69
CA ASP A 623 18.51 -16.99 9.30
C ASP A 623 19.61 -18.02 9.08
N ILE A 624 19.50 -19.16 9.77
CA ILE A 624 20.54 -20.19 9.82
C ILE A 624 19.90 -21.55 9.57
N LEU A 625 20.47 -22.33 8.65
CA LEU A 625 20.07 -23.70 8.40
C LEU A 625 21.04 -24.65 9.10
N VAL A 626 20.52 -25.43 10.04
CA VAL A 626 21.28 -26.51 10.68
C VAL A 626 20.82 -27.85 10.10
N VAL A 627 21.74 -28.62 9.51
CA VAL A 627 21.41 -29.86 8.82
C VAL A 627 21.83 -31.06 9.65
N ASP A 628 20.88 -31.95 9.96
CA ASP A 628 21.16 -33.24 10.61
C ASP A 628 21.62 -34.27 9.57
N LEU A 629 22.95 -34.45 9.44
CA LEU A 629 23.49 -35.39 8.46
C LEU A 629 23.25 -36.85 8.84
N ASN A 630 23.24 -37.19 10.13
CA ASN A 630 22.90 -38.54 10.59
C ASN A 630 21.47 -38.90 10.13
N GLY A 631 20.51 -38.01 10.39
CA GLY A 631 19.14 -38.16 9.89
C GLY A 631 19.07 -38.25 8.36
N ALA A 632 19.83 -37.42 7.65
CA ALA A 632 19.92 -37.45 6.19
C ALA A 632 20.44 -38.80 5.66
N PHE A 633 21.41 -39.41 6.34
CA PHE A 633 21.96 -40.74 6.02
C PHE A 633 21.09 -41.91 6.49
N GLY A 634 19.98 -41.64 7.18
CA GLY A 634 19.02 -42.65 7.63
C GLY A 634 19.30 -43.21 9.02
N GLU A 635 20.19 -42.58 9.78
CA GLU A 635 20.47 -42.92 11.18
C GLU A 635 19.52 -42.14 12.11
N ILE A 636 19.00 -42.82 13.13
CA ILE A 636 18.21 -42.17 14.18
C ILE A 636 19.21 -41.67 15.24
N ASP A 637 19.82 -40.50 15.00
CA ASP A 637 20.65 -39.85 16.01
C ASP A 637 19.83 -38.89 16.89
N THR A 638 19.85 -39.16 18.19
CA THR A 638 19.18 -38.30 19.18
C THR A 638 20.05 -37.11 19.59
N ALA A 639 21.37 -37.16 19.38
CA ALA A 639 22.30 -36.11 19.79
C ALA A 639 22.16 -34.85 18.92
N ASN A 640 22.22 -34.98 17.59
CA ASN A 640 22.00 -33.85 16.67
C ASN A 640 20.64 -33.21 16.88
N ARG A 641 19.56 -34.00 16.87
CA ARG A 641 18.19 -33.50 17.10
C ARG A 641 18.09 -32.75 18.43
N ARG A 642 18.67 -33.27 19.51
CA ARG A 642 18.68 -32.58 20.82
C ARG A 642 19.40 -31.23 20.74
N ILE A 643 20.57 -31.16 20.11
CA ILE A 643 21.33 -29.92 19.95
C ILE A 643 20.53 -28.92 19.12
N ILE A 644 20.00 -29.33 17.98
CA ILE A 644 19.20 -28.46 17.09
C ILE A 644 18.00 -27.87 17.84
N LYS A 645 17.28 -28.69 18.61
CA LYS A 645 16.16 -28.22 19.45
C LYS A 645 16.61 -27.20 20.50
N GLN A 646 17.78 -27.37 21.11
CA GLN A 646 18.34 -26.40 22.05
C GLN A 646 18.73 -25.08 21.37
N LEU A 647 19.29 -25.15 20.16
CA LEU A 647 19.66 -23.96 19.38
C LEU A 647 18.42 -23.17 18.93
N ALA A 648 17.35 -23.86 18.53
CA ALA A 648 16.09 -23.25 18.08
C ALA A 648 15.37 -22.42 19.15
N LEU A 649 15.65 -22.65 20.44
CA LEU A 649 15.13 -21.84 21.54
C LEU A 649 15.75 -20.44 21.59
N LYS A 650 16.97 -20.28 21.08
CA LYS A 650 17.77 -19.06 21.18
C LYS A 650 17.94 -18.33 19.84
N TYR A 651 17.96 -19.08 18.74
CA TYR A 651 18.29 -18.57 17.42
C TYR A 651 17.22 -18.89 16.39
N HIS A 652 17.18 -18.11 15.31
CA HIS A 652 16.31 -18.36 14.17
C HIS A 652 16.86 -19.49 13.29
N VAL A 653 16.48 -20.72 13.65
CA VAL A 653 16.97 -21.94 13.01
C VAL A 653 15.92 -22.54 12.06
N HIS A 654 16.35 -22.82 10.84
CA HIS A 654 15.76 -23.79 9.93
C HIS A 654 16.47 -25.13 10.11
N THR A 655 15.77 -26.25 9.92
CA THR A 655 16.40 -27.57 10.02
C THR A 655 15.98 -28.49 8.89
N GLY A 656 16.90 -29.34 8.46
CA GLY A 656 16.63 -30.44 7.54
C GLY A 656 17.43 -31.68 7.94
N GLY A 657 17.27 -32.76 7.17
CA GLY A 657 17.96 -34.02 7.41
C GLY A 657 17.10 -35.04 8.15
N GLY A 658 16.60 -36.03 7.41
CA GLY A 658 15.92 -37.19 8.01
C GLY A 658 14.50 -36.97 8.53
N LEU A 659 13.80 -35.93 8.08
CA LEU A 659 12.40 -35.66 8.40
C LEU A 659 11.49 -36.42 7.42
N ARG A 660 11.04 -37.62 7.79
CA ARG A 660 10.33 -38.57 6.91
C ARG A 660 8.92 -38.92 7.39
N THR A 661 8.53 -38.50 8.59
CA THR A 661 7.19 -38.72 9.12
C THR A 661 6.56 -37.44 9.66
N ILE A 662 5.26 -37.48 9.96
CA ILE A 662 4.56 -36.35 10.59
C ILE A 662 5.11 -36.12 12.00
N GLU A 663 5.43 -37.19 12.72
CA GLU A 663 5.99 -37.14 14.06
C GLU A 663 7.35 -36.43 14.08
N ASP A 664 8.22 -36.67 13.08
CA ASP A 664 9.47 -35.94 12.91
C ASP A 664 9.23 -34.43 12.76
N LEU A 665 8.24 -34.06 11.93
CA LEU A 665 7.89 -32.66 11.68
C LEU A 665 7.29 -32.00 12.92
N GLU A 666 6.38 -32.68 13.61
CA GLU A 666 5.79 -32.21 14.86
C GLU A 666 6.86 -32.02 15.94
N GLU A 667 7.77 -32.99 16.11
CA GLU A 667 8.88 -32.91 17.06
C GLU A 667 9.73 -31.65 16.80
N MET A 668 10.16 -31.46 15.56
CA MET A 668 11.07 -30.36 15.22
C MET A 668 10.34 -29.01 15.23
N LEU A 669 9.15 -28.88 14.64
CA LEU A 669 8.41 -27.61 14.60
C LEU A 669 7.98 -27.17 16.00
N ASN A 670 7.62 -28.10 16.89
CA ASN A 670 7.29 -27.78 18.28
C ASN A 670 8.51 -27.34 19.11
N SER A 671 9.74 -27.52 18.63
CA SER A 671 10.94 -27.06 19.34
C SER A 671 11.30 -25.58 19.08
N GLY A 672 10.55 -24.87 18.23
CA GLY A 672 10.81 -23.47 17.88
C GLY A 672 11.48 -23.29 16.51
N ILE A 673 11.73 -24.38 15.79
CA ILE A 673 12.25 -24.35 14.41
C ILE A 673 11.36 -23.51 13.51
N ARG A 674 11.97 -22.59 12.75
CA ARG A 674 11.23 -21.67 11.89
C ARG A 674 10.68 -22.35 10.63
N ARG A 675 11.49 -23.18 9.97
CA ARG A 675 11.04 -24.01 8.83
C ARG A 675 11.75 -25.35 8.82
N CYS A 676 11.03 -26.37 8.39
CA CYS A 676 11.60 -27.67 8.04
C CYS A 676 12.00 -27.68 6.57
N VAL A 677 13.22 -28.10 6.29
CA VAL A 677 13.75 -28.35 4.95
C VAL A 677 13.57 -29.84 4.67
N MET A 678 12.77 -30.15 3.65
CA MET A 678 12.41 -31.52 3.30
C MET A 678 12.85 -31.85 1.89
N ALA A 679 13.35 -33.07 1.68
CA ALA A 679 13.70 -33.52 0.35
C ALA A 679 12.45 -33.60 -0.54
N SER A 680 12.63 -33.30 -1.83
CA SER A 680 11.58 -33.35 -2.83
C SER A 680 11.05 -34.76 -3.14
N GLY A 681 11.33 -35.78 -2.34
CA GLY A 681 10.75 -37.12 -2.47
C GLY A 681 9.58 -37.37 -1.50
N GLU A 682 9.38 -36.49 -0.51
CA GLU A 682 8.47 -36.71 0.63
C GLU A 682 7.04 -36.17 0.36
N ASP A 683 6.47 -36.51 -0.79
CA ASP A 683 5.20 -35.94 -1.31
C ASP A 683 4.04 -35.98 -0.30
N SER A 684 3.87 -37.10 0.38
CA SER A 684 2.74 -37.36 1.28
C SER A 684 2.69 -36.44 2.52
N LEU A 685 3.80 -35.77 2.83
CA LEU A 685 3.92 -34.88 3.96
C LEU A 685 3.68 -33.41 3.58
N PHE A 686 3.87 -33.04 2.32
CA PHE A 686 3.73 -31.65 1.90
C PHE A 686 2.33 -31.12 2.17
N GLU A 687 1.29 -31.90 1.89
CA GLU A 687 -0.11 -31.49 2.15
C GLU A 687 -0.41 -31.23 3.63
N LYS A 688 0.35 -31.84 4.54
CA LYS A 688 0.07 -31.83 5.98
C LYS A 688 0.82 -30.73 6.73
N ILE A 689 1.92 -30.23 6.15
CA ILE A 689 2.73 -29.16 6.76
C ILE A 689 2.25 -27.76 6.33
N PRO A 690 2.15 -26.79 7.26
CA PRO A 690 1.92 -25.39 6.90
C PRO A 690 2.99 -24.87 5.92
N LYS A 691 2.57 -24.31 4.78
CA LYS A 691 3.46 -23.98 3.67
C LYS A 691 4.49 -22.90 4.00
N ASP A 692 4.15 -21.98 4.89
CA ASP A 692 5.05 -20.95 5.42
C ASP A 692 6.18 -21.54 6.29
N ARG A 693 6.00 -22.78 6.75
CA ARG A 693 6.93 -23.57 7.58
C ARG A 693 7.73 -24.62 6.80
N LEU A 694 7.57 -24.68 5.48
CA LEU A 694 8.20 -25.66 4.60
C LEU A 694 9.21 -25.00 3.65
N ILE A 695 10.38 -25.62 3.49
CA ILE A 695 11.28 -25.41 2.36
C ILE A 695 11.45 -26.78 1.69
N VAL A 696 11.20 -26.89 0.39
CA VAL A 696 11.45 -28.15 -0.33
C VAL A 696 12.83 -28.10 -0.99
N GLU A 697 13.74 -28.97 -0.55
CA GLU A 697 15.05 -29.17 -1.17
C GLU A 697 14.96 -30.09 -2.38
N ILE A 698 15.42 -29.60 -3.52
CA ILE A 698 15.50 -30.29 -4.80
C ILE A 698 16.98 -30.37 -5.18
N SER A 699 17.55 -31.56 -5.12
CA SER A 699 18.92 -31.80 -5.60
C SER A 699 18.89 -32.14 -7.09
N VAL A 700 19.75 -31.54 -7.89
CA VAL A 700 19.80 -31.76 -9.35
C VAL A 700 21.20 -32.11 -9.84
N ASN A 701 21.25 -32.92 -10.91
CA ASN A 701 22.48 -33.19 -11.66
C ASN A 701 22.69 -32.18 -12.81
N GLU A 702 23.74 -32.38 -13.61
CA GLU A 702 24.06 -31.53 -14.77
C GLU A 702 22.98 -31.52 -15.87
N LYS A 703 22.09 -32.53 -15.89
CA LYS A 703 20.98 -32.65 -16.84
C LYS A 703 19.67 -32.07 -16.29
N ASN A 704 19.70 -31.39 -15.14
CA ASN A 704 18.51 -30.90 -14.42
C ASN A 704 17.53 -32.02 -14.00
N GLU A 705 18.01 -33.26 -13.84
CA GLU A 705 17.22 -34.37 -13.32
C GLU A 705 17.27 -34.39 -11.79
N VAL A 706 16.13 -34.65 -11.15
CA VAL A 706 15.98 -34.63 -9.69
C VAL A 706 16.59 -35.88 -9.06
N LEU A 707 17.38 -35.66 -8.01
CA LEU A 707 18.01 -36.69 -7.19
C LEU A 707 17.30 -36.75 -5.82
N ILE A 708 17.03 -37.98 -5.34
CA ILE A 708 16.40 -38.26 -4.05
C ILE A 708 17.24 -39.22 -3.21
N HIS A 709 16.78 -39.56 -1.99
CA HIS A 709 17.45 -40.48 -1.05
C HIS A 709 18.91 -40.09 -0.76
N GLY A 710 19.14 -38.86 -0.28
CA GLY A 710 20.50 -38.37 -0.01
C GLY A 710 21.35 -38.24 -1.27
N ARG A 711 20.72 -37.90 -2.41
CA ARG A 711 21.34 -37.66 -3.72
C ARG A 711 21.91 -38.93 -4.39
N ARG A 712 21.51 -40.12 -3.92
CA ARG A 712 22.00 -41.41 -4.44
C ARG A 712 21.16 -41.96 -5.58
N THR A 713 19.89 -41.59 -5.65
CA THR A 713 18.94 -42.13 -6.63
C THR A 713 18.51 -41.04 -7.60
N ASN A 714 18.79 -41.23 -8.89
CA ASN A 714 18.25 -40.37 -9.95
C ASN A 714 16.83 -40.80 -10.30
N THR A 715 15.89 -39.85 -10.26
CA THR A 715 14.49 -40.09 -10.61
C THR A 715 14.24 -40.07 -12.11
N HIS A 716 15.20 -39.55 -12.89
CA HIS A 716 15.04 -39.19 -14.32
C HIS A 716 13.91 -38.19 -14.59
N VAL A 717 13.33 -37.58 -13.54
CA VAL A 717 12.33 -36.53 -13.65
C VAL A 717 13.04 -35.19 -13.77
N ASN A 718 12.69 -34.41 -14.79
CA ASN A 718 13.20 -33.05 -14.93
C ASN A 718 12.67 -32.14 -13.81
N ILE A 719 13.52 -31.27 -13.27
CA ILE A 719 13.17 -30.33 -12.20
C ILE A 719 11.93 -29.48 -12.52
N LEU A 720 11.72 -29.03 -13.76
CA LEU A 720 10.57 -28.20 -14.11
C LEU A 720 9.25 -28.98 -13.93
N THR A 721 9.21 -30.23 -14.37
CA THR A 721 8.09 -31.13 -14.12
C THR A 721 7.84 -31.29 -12.63
N ARG A 722 8.90 -31.45 -11.84
CA ARG A 722 8.79 -31.59 -10.39
C ARG A 722 8.28 -30.30 -9.73
N LEU A 723 8.72 -29.13 -10.19
CA LEU A 723 8.27 -27.84 -9.68
C LEU A 723 6.77 -27.64 -9.89
N HIS A 724 6.23 -28.01 -11.05
CA HIS A 724 4.78 -27.95 -11.28
C HIS A 724 4.00 -28.80 -10.26
N GLN A 725 4.44 -30.05 -10.02
CA GLN A 725 3.83 -30.91 -9.01
C GLN A 725 3.88 -30.30 -7.60
N LEU A 726 5.00 -29.67 -7.25
CA LEU A 726 5.16 -29.00 -5.95
C LEU A 726 4.25 -27.77 -5.82
N ILE A 727 4.11 -27.00 -6.89
CA ILE A 727 3.22 -25.82 -6.93
C ILE A 727 1.76 -26.23 -6.73
N ASP A 728 1.34 -27.34 -7.36
CA ASP A 728 -0.02 -27.89 -7.27
C ASP A 728 -0.39 -28.26 -5.84
N VAL A 729 0.56 -28.81 -5.07
CA VAL A 729 0.35 -29.10 -3.65
C VAL A 729 0.58 -27.87 -2.75
N GLY A 730 0.79 -26.68 -3.30
CA GLY A 730 0.89 -25.42 -2.55
C GLY A 730 2.29 -25.03 -2.05
N VAL A 731 3.36 -25.66 -2.56
CA VAL A 731 4.74 -25.24 -2.22
C VAL A 731 5.06 -23.92 -2.91
N ARG A 732 5.68 -23.00 -2.16
CA ARG A 732 6.07 -21.65 -2.62
C ARG A 732 7.54 -21.33 -2.35
N VAL A 733 8.21 -22.12 -1.52
CA VAL A 733 9.60 -21.91 -1.11
C VAL A 733 10.41 -23.18 -1.36
N ILE A 734 11.46 -23.07 -2.17
CA ILE A 734 12.31 -24.19 -2.57
C ILE A 734 13.79 -23.89 -2.32
N SER A 735 14.59 -24.94 -2.18
CA SER A 735 16.05 -24.90 -2.21
C SER A 735 16.54 -25.80 -3.33
N ILE A 736 17.36 -25.28 -4.24
CA ILE A 736 17.95 -26.04 -5.35
C ILE A 736 19.43 -26.24 -5.06
N THR A 737 19.84 -27.50 -5.00
CA THR A 737 21.23 -27.89 -4.75
C THR A 737 21.84 -28.49 -6.01
N PHE A 738 22.89 -27.86 -6.56
CA PHE A 738 23.64 -28.38 -7.69
C PHE A 738 24.75 -29.32 -7.20
N VAL A 739 24.54 -30.63 -7.37
CA VAL A 739 25.36 -31.66 -6.71
C VAL A 739 26.79 -31.69 -7.23
N GLN A 740 27.02 -31.41 -8.51
CA GLN A 740 28.34 -31.44 -9.14
C GLN A 740 29.31 -30.36 -8.59
N THR A 741 28.78 -29.29 -8.02
CA THR A 741 29.57 -28.17 -7.46
C THR A 741 29.57 -28.12 -5.94
N GLU A 742 28.83 -29.02 -5.28
CA GLU A 742 28.62 -28.99 -3.84
C GLU A 742 29.89 -29.33 -3.03
N GLY A 743 30.28 -28.43 -2.12
CA GLY A 743 31.47 -28.60 -1.28
C GLY A 743 32.81 -28.47 -2.02
N HIS A 744 32.80 -28.25 -3.33
CA HIS A 744 34.02 -28.10 -4.14
C HIS A 744 34.63 -26.70 -4.11
N LEU A 745 33.87 -25.67 -3.72
CA LEU A 745 34.27 -24.25 -3.78
C LEU A 745 34.81 -23.83 -5.16
N SER A 746 34.27 -24.44 -6.21
CA SER A 746 34.67 -24.26 -7.61
C SER A 746 33.85 -23.20 -8.37
N GLY A 747 32.91 -22.53 -7.69
CA GLY A 747 31.93 -21.65 -8.34
C GLY A 747 30.60 -22.36 -8.60
N ILE A 748 29.57 -21.57 -8.83
CA ILE A 748 28.21 -22.03 -9.20
C ILE A 748 28.11 -22.33 -10.70
N PRO A 749 27.26 -23.27 -11.15
CA PRO A 749 27.06 -23.56 -12.57
C PRO A 749 26.20 -22.47 -13.22
N ARG A 750 26.78 -21.29 -13.51
CA ARG A 750 26.06 -20.08 -13.94
C ARG A 750 25.10 -20.31 -15.10
N GLN A 751 25.55 -21.00 -16.16
CA GLN A 751 24.72 -21.27 -17.33
C GLN A 751 23.47 -22.08 -16.94
N GLN A 752 23.66 -23.18 -16.20
CA GLN A 752 22.56 -24.03 -15.73
C GLN A 752 21.60 -23.27 -14.82
N VAL A 753 22.12 -22.45 -13.90
CA VAL A 753 21.31 -21.58 -13.04
C VAL A 753 20.45 -20.62 -13.88
N ARG A 754 21.05 -19.92 -14.86
CA ARG A 754 20.33 -18.97 -15.71
C ARG A 754 19.20 -19.65 -16.49
N GLU A 755 19.51 -20.77 -17.12
CA GLU A 755 18.55 -21.55 -17.92
C GLU A 755 17.39 -22.02 -17.03
N LEU A 756 17.69 -22.53 -15.84
CA LEU A 756 16.69 -23.03 -14.91
C LEU A 756 15.79 -21.90 -14.37
N ILE A 757 16.39 -20.84 -13.82
CA ILE A 757 15.66 -19.72 -13.21
C ILE A 757 14.73 -19.03 -14.21
N SER A 758 15.12 -18.94 -15.48
CA SER A 758 14.27 -18.36 -16.53
C SER A 758 12.98 -19.15 -16.80
N GLN A 759 12.91 -20.40 -16.33
CA GLN A 759 11.78 -21.31 -16.53
C GLN A 759 11.00 -21.59 -15.24
N ILE A 760 11.47 -21.14 -14.07
CA ILE A 760 10.76 -21.37 -12.80
C ILE A 760 9.51 -20.47 -12.72
N PRO A 761 8.32 -21.03 -12.47
CA PRO A 761 7.09 -20.25 -12.33
C PRO A 761 7.14 -19.16 -11.25
N TYR A 762 6.33 -18.12 -11.41
CA TYR A 762 6.27 -17.01 -10.45
C TYR A 762 5.62 -17.40 -9.11
N ASP A 763 4.81 -18.47 -9.09
CA ASP A 763 4.27 -19.07 -7.87
C ASP A 763 5.36 -19.45 -6.86
N ILE A 764 6.58 -19.75 -7.30
CA ILE A 764 7.71 -19.93 -6.38
C ILE A 764 8.21 -18.57 -5.91
N GLU A 765 7.90 -18.20 -4.68
CA GLU A 765 8.21 -16.89 -4.09
C GLU A 765 9.68 -16.76 -3.70
N LYS A 766 10.32 -17.86 -3.25
CA LYS A 766 11.71 -17.87 -2.76
C LYS A 766 12.47 -19.09 -3.23
N ILE A 767 13.68 -18.85 -3.74
CA ILE A 767 14.56 -19.87 -4.30
C ILE A 767 15.90 -19.78 -3.59
N TYR A 768 16.20 -20.76 -2.74
CA TYR A 768 17.53 -20.90 -2.16
C TYR A 768 18.44 -21.62 -3.16
N ILE A 769 19.63 -21.07 -3.44
CA ILE A 769 20.60 -21.72 -4.34
C ILE A 769 21.81 -22.18 -3.54
N ALA A 770 22.01 -23.50 -3.52
CA ALA A 770 23.10 -24.16 -2.83
C ALA A 770 24.03 -24.90 -3.80
N GLY A 771 25.27 -25.11 -3.36
CA GLY A 771 26.29 -25.87 -4.09
C GLY A 771 27.16 -24.99 -5.00
N GLY A 772 28.38 -24.66 -4.53
CA GLY A 772 29.42 -24.07 -5.37
C GLY A 772 29.78 -22.61 -5.08
N VAL A 773 28.97 -21.85 -4.32
CA VAL A 773 29.27 -20.44 -4.02
C VAL A 773 30.65 -20.31 -3.38
N SER A 774 31.53 -19.54 -4.02
CA SER A 774 32.95 -19.50 -3.64
C SER A 774 33.57 -18.09 -3.67
N SER A 775 32.87 -17.11 -4.21
CA SER A 775 33.34 -15.75 -4.43
C SER A 775 32.22 -14.71 -4.24
N LEU A 776 32.59 -13.43 -4.09
CA LEU A 776 31.62 -12.32 -4.08
C LEU A 776 30.91 -12.18 -5.43
N ASP A 777 31.61 -12.48 -6.53
CA ASP A 777 31.04 -12.44 -7.88
C ASP A 777 29.93 -13.50 -8.06
N ASP A 778 30.05 -14.66 -7.40
CA ASP A 778 28.96 -15.65 -7.36
C ASP A 778 27.73 -15.11 -6.61
N LEU A 779 27.93 -14.35 -5.53
CA LEU A 779 26.82 -13.70 -4.80
C LEU A 779 26.14 -12.64 -5.66
N ASP A 780 26.91 -11.78 -6.31
CA ASP A 780 26.38 -10.76 -7.22
C ASP A 780 25.60 -11.37 -8.37
N TYR A 781 26.15 -12.44 -8.96
CA TYR A 781 25.48 -13.18 -10.00
C TYR A 781 24.14 -13.75 -9.52
N LEU A 782 24.09 -14.38 -8.34
CA LEU A 782 22.84 -14.94 -7.81
C LEU A 782 21.83 -13.85 -7.43
N TRP A 783 22.26 -12.77 -6.78
CA TRP A 783 21.37 -11.65 -6.42
C TRP A 783 20.91 -10.82 -7.61
N SER A 784 21.55 -10.96 -8.77
CA SER A 784 21.06 -10.36 -9.99
C SER A 784 19.75 -11.00 -10.49
N PHE A 785 19.38 -12.17 -9.98
CA PHE A 785 18.06 -12.77 -10.17
C PHE A 785 17.12 -12.43 -8.99
N PRO A 786 15.89 -11.97 -9.24
CA PRO A 786 14.92 -11.75 -8.18
C PRO A 786 14.55 -13.09 -7.51
N ARG A 787 14.13 -13.05 -6.23
CA ARG A 787 13.72 -14.20 -5.40
C ARG A 787 14.83 -15.18 -4.99
N ILE A 788 16.07 -15.01 -5.50
CA ILE A 788 17.19 -15.89 -5.16
C ILE A 788 17.84 -15.49 -3.83
N ILE A 789 18.07 -16.49 -2.98
CA ILE A 789 18.83 -16.38 -1.74
C ILE A 789 20.01 -17.37 -1.81
N PRO A 790 21.26 -16.90 -1.96
CA PRO A 790 22.44 -17.77 -1.92
C PRO A 790 22.56 -18.49 -0.57
N VAL A 791 22.91 -19.77 -0.63
CA VAL A 791 23.19 -20.60 0.54
C VAL A 791 24.69 -20.73 0.74
N LEU A 792 25.18 -20.35 1.92
CA LEU A 792 26.59 -20.28 2.27
C LEU A 792 26.94 -21.25 3.40
N GLY A 793 27.69 -22.30 3.06
CA GLY A 793 28.30 -23.22 4.03
C GLY A 793 29.82 -23.13 3.97
N SER A 794 30.43 -24.02 3.17
CA SER A 794 31.89 -24.18 3.04
C SER A 794 32.67 -22.87 2.82
N ALA A 795 32.11 -21.89 2.12
CA ALA A 795 32.80 -20.63 1.82
C ALA A 795 33.11 -19.80 3.09
N ILE A 796 32.21 -19.83 4.07
CA ILE A 796 32.39 -19.15 5.37
C ILE A 796 33.34 -19.96 6.26
N TRP A 797 33.20 -21.27 6.27
CA TRP A 797 33.99 -22.15 7.14
C TRP A 797 35.46 -22.23 6.72
N LYS A 798 35.74 -22.28 5.41
CA LYS A 798 37.10 -22.24 4.85
C LYS A 798 37.64 -20.81 4.69
N ASN A 799 36.96 -19.80 5.25
CA ASN A 799 37.31 -18.37 5.18
C ASN A 799 37.60 -17.87 3.76
N LYS A 800 36.98 -18.48 2.73
CA LYS A 800 37.00 -17.99 1.34
C LYS A 800 36.25 -16.67 1.23
N LEU A 801 35.16 -16.55 1.99
CA LEU A 801 34.39 -15.32 2.16
C LEU A 801 34.31 -15.02 3.66
N THR A 802 34.76 -13.83 4.04
CA THR A 802 34.58 -13.34 5.41
C THR A 802 33.18 -12.79 5.60
N ILE A 803 32.69 -12.79 6.83
CA ILE A 803 31.37 -12.27 7.19
C ILE A 803 31.25 -10.77 6.83
N GLY A 804 32.32 -9.99 7.06
CA GLY A 804 32.37 -8.57 6.70
C GLY A 804 32.23 -8.33 5.20
N GLN A 805 32.94 -9.12 4.38
CA GLN A 805 32.82 -9.04 2.92
C GLN A 805 31.40 -9.36 2.44
N ILE A 806 30.76 -10.37 3.03
CA ILE A 806 29.37 -10.74 2.69
C ILE A 806 28.43 -9.56 3.02
N TYR A 807 28.50 -8.99 4.22
CA TYR A 807 27.67 -7.84 4.59
C TYR A 807 27.92 -6.60 3.75
N ASN A 808 29.20 -6.26 3.48
CA ASN A 808 29.54 -5.16 2.58
C ASN A 808 28.93 -5.33 1.19
N ARG A 809 28.91 -6.57 0.68
CA ARG A 809 28.32 -6.85 -0.63
C ARG A 809 26.79 -6.87 -0.61
N MET A 810 26.18 -7.21 0.51
CA MET A 810 24.73 -7.14 0.67
C MET A 810 24.21 -5.70 0.66
N LEU A 811 25.02 -4.70 1.05
CA LEU A 811 24.55 -3.34 1.27
C LEU A 811 24.76 -2.42 0.05
N TYR A 812 23.83 -1.50 -0.15
CA TYR A 812 23.96 -0.36 -1.04
C TYR A 812 24.31 0.88 -0.21
N PHE A 813 25.58 1.32 -0.31
CA PHE A 813 26.04 2.55 0.33
C PHE A 813 25.53 3.79 -0.42
N ASP A 814 25.40 4.90 0.31
CA ASP A 814 25.08 6.20 -0.25
C ASP A 814 26.25 6.78 -1.07
N GLU A 815 26.07 7.96 -1.67
CA GLU A 815 27.09 8.64 -2.48
C GLU A 815 28.38 8.99 -1.69
N SER A 816 28.30 8.99 -0.36
CA SER A 816 29.44 9.20 0.54
C SER A 816 30.10 7.89 1.00
N GLY A 817 29.66 6.74 0.50
CA GLY A 817 30.14 5.43 0.91
C GLY A 817 29.69 5.04 2.32
N LEU A 818 28.56 5.57 2.79
CA LEU A 818 28.00 5.33 4.12
C LEU A 818 26.66 4.62 4.07
N VAL A 819 26.34 3.90 5.15
CA VAL A 819 25.03 3.29 5.39
C VAL A 819 24.56 3.62 6.80
N PRO A 820 23.27 3.99 7.01
CA PRO A 820 22.70 4.10 8.34
C PRO A 820 22.62 2.72 9.01
N ALA A 821 23.01 2.66 10.28
CA ALA A 821 22.91 1.48 11.12
C ALA A 821 22.15 1.82 12.41
N ILE A 822 20.99 1.19 12.59
CA ILE A 822 20.17 1.27 13.80
C ILE A 822 20.73 0.25 14.79
N ILE A 823 21.10 0.71 15.97
CA ILE A 823 21.57 -0.15 17.05
C ILE A 823 20.40 -0.46 17.97
N GLN A 824 20.17 -1.73 18.26
CA GLN A 824 19.08 -2.21 19.09
C GLN A 824 19.59 -3.20 20.14
N ASP A 825 18.96 -3.24 21.30
CA ASP A 825 19.21 -4.24 22.32
C ASP A 825 18.49 -5.56 22.03
N ILE A 826 18.87 -6.63 22.74
CA ILE A 826 18.17 -7.93 22.73
C ILE A 826 16.70 -7.83 23.18
N ASN A 827 16.35 -6.82 23.98
CA ASN A 827 14.98 -6.55 24.43
C ASN A 827 14.14 -5.75 23.41
N GLY A 828 14.74 -5.37 22.28
CA GLY A 828 14.09 -4.61 21.21
C GLY A 828 14.11 -3.08 21.39
N SER A 829 14.76 -2.54 22.42
CA SER A 829 14.95 -1.09 22.56
C SER A 829 16.02 -0.57 21.60
N VAL A 830 15.74 0.51 20.88
CA VAL A 830 16.70 1.14 19.97
C VAL A 830 17.70 1.99 20.77
N LYS A 831 18.99 1.67 20.70
CA LYS A 831 20.03 2.39 21.44
C LYS A 831 20.50 3.65 20.73
N GLY A 832 20.49 3.67 19.40
CA GLY A 832 20.92 4.82 18.63
C GLY A 832 20.99 4.56 17.13
N LEU A 833 21.28 5.61 16.37
CA LEU A 833 21.61 5.52 14.96
C LEU A 833 23.08 5.91 14.78
N VAL A 834 23.82 5.11 14.03
CA VAL A 834 25.20 5.39 13.62
C VAL A 834 25.33 5.26 12.10
N TYR A 835 26.41 5.78 11.54
CA TYR A 835 26.76 5.54 10.14
C TYR A 835 27.94 4.59 10.07
N MET A 836 27.95 3.73 9.06
CA MET A 836 28.99 2.74 8.83
C MET A 836 29.47 2.83 7.39
N ASN A 837 30.79 2.68 7.20
CA ASN A 837 31.39 2.41 5.90
C ASN A 837 31.88 0.95 5.85
N GLU A 838 32.35 0.51 4.69
CA GLU A 838 32.85 -0.86 4.47
C GLU A 838 33.83 -1.33 5.55
N LYS A 839 34.82 -0.49 5.88
CA LYS A 839 35.85 -0.80 6.90
C LYS A 839 35.27 -0.95 8.30
N SER A 840 34.26 -0.15 8.66
CA SER A 840 33.61 -0.27 9.96
C SER A 840 32.76 -1.54 10.08
N ILE A 841 32.14 -1.99 8.98
CA ILE A 841 31.38 -3.25 8.94
C ILE A 841 32.33 -4.43 9.07
N GLU A 842 33.43 -4.46 8.31
CA GLU A 842 34.45 -5.50 8.41
C GLU A 842 34.96 -5.67 9.84
N LYS A 843 35.39 -4.57 10.46
CA LYS A 843 35.86 -4.60 11.85
C LYS A 843 34.78 -5.02 12.84
N THR A 844 33.53 -4.65 12.60
CA THR A 844 32.39 -5.03 13.46
C THR A 844 32.14 -6.53 13.39
N CYS A 845 32.14 -7.10 12.19
CA CYS A 845 31.95 -8.53 11.97
C CYS A 845 33.13 -9.37 12.49
N GLU A 846 34.36 -8.88 12.31
CA GLU A 846 35.60 -9.55 12.74
C GLU A 846 35.74 -9.59 14.26
N ASN A 847 35.62 -8.43 14.92
CA ASN A 847 35.89 -8.29 16.35
C ASN A 847 34.67 -8.55 17.24
N ARG A 848 33.47 -8.70 16.65
CA ARG A 848 32.19 -8.82 17.37
C ARG A 848 31.89 -7.68 18.34
N VAL A 849 32.42 -6.49 18.04
CA VAL A 849 32.12 -5.25 18.76
C VAL A 849 31.73 -4.14 17.78
N LEU A 850 30.87 -3.22 18.19
CA LEU A 850 30.38 -2.15 17.31
C LEU A 850 31.48 -1.15 16.91
N TYR A 851 31.83 -1.12 15.63
CA TYR A 851 32.58 -0.02 15.01
C TYR A 851 31.64 0.87 14.18
N ARG A 852 31.89 2.17 14.18
CA ARG A 852 31.14 3.14 13.38
C ARG A 852 32.05 4.10 12.65
N TYR A 853 31.56 4.65 11.54
CA TYR A 853 32.19 5.79 10.89
C TYR A 853 31.72 7.09 11.53
N SER A 854 32.66 7.88 12.06
CA SER A 854 32.35 9.19 12.61
C SER A 854 32.41 10.23 11.52
N ARG A 855 31.27 10.75 11.08
CA ARG A 855 31.22 11.83 10.07
C ARG A 855 31.96 13.10 10.51
N LYS A 856 31.99 13.38 11.82
CA LYS A 856 32.72 14.52 12.41
C LYS A 856 34.25 14.33 12.40
N LEU A 857 34.72 13.13 12.70
CA LEU A 857 36.16 12.83 12.79
C LEU A 857 36.71 12.18 11.51
N GLN A 858 35.84 11.95 10.52
CA GLN A 858 36.09 11.28 9.25
C GLN A 858 36.92 9.99 9.34
N ARG A 859 36.72 9.22 10.42
CA ARG A 859 37.42 7.96 10.68
C ARG A 859 36.50 6.93 11.31
N VAL A 860 36.91 5.66 11.21
CA VAL A 860 36.31 4.54 11.93
C VAL A 860 36.69 4.61 13.41
N ILE A 861 35.73 4.40 14.30
CA ILE A 861 35.88 4.46 15.76
C ILE A 861 35.17 3.26 16.37
N MET A 862 35.77 2.64 17.39
CA MET A 862 35.10 1.62 18.18
C MET A 862 34.14 2.29 19.17
N LYS A 863 32.88 1.86 19.24
CA LYS A 863 31.96 2.37 20.26
C LYS A 863 32.45 1.91 21.63
N GLY A 864 32.68 2.86 22.53
CA GLY A 864 33.27 2.59 23.84
C GLY A 864 34.79 2.70 23.88
N GLU A 865 35.47 3.12 22.79
CA GLU A 865 36.94 3.29 22.75
C GLU A 865 37.47 4.22 23.86
N MET A 866 36.72 5.27 24.21
CA MET A 866 37.08 6.22 25.28
C MET A 866 36.43 5.90 26.62
N SER A 867 35.21 5.34 26.65
CA SER A 867 34.47 5.09 27.89
C SER A 867 34.68 3.68 28.48
N GLY A 868 35.22 2.75 27.70
CA GLY A 868 35.32 1.33 28.05
C GLY A 868 34.02 0.52 27.84
N ASP A 869 32.93 1.17 27.41
CA ASP A 869 31.62 0.52 27.27
C ASP A 869 31.43 -0.06 25.87
N GLN A 870 32.11 -1.17 25.63
CA GLN A 870 32.00 -1.95 24.40
C GLN A 870 30.59 -2.53 24.25
N GLN A 871 30.16 -2.72 23.01
CA GLN A 871 28.84 -3.22 22.65
C GLN A 871 29.03 -4.55 21.92
N GLN A 872 28.64 -5.65 22.55
CA GLN A 872 28.83 -6.97 21.97
C GLN A 872 27.81 -7.20 20.87
N ILE A 873 28.27 -7.55 19.67
CA ILE A 873 27.40 -7.80 18.52
C ILE A 873 26.81 -9.19 18.61
N ILE A 874 25.47 -9.26 18.65
CA ILE A 874 24.72 -10.51 18.59
C ILE A 874 24.36 -10.83 17.14
N GLN A 875 23.71 -9.89 16.45
CA GLN A 875 23.15 -10.12 15.13
C GLN A 875 23.15 -8.85 14.28
N LEU A 876 23.35 -9.00 12.97
CA LEU A 876 23.12 -7.97 11.97
C LEU A 876 21.93 -8.38 11.09
N SER A 877 21.14 -7.41 10.65
CA SER A 877 20.08 -7.60 9.66
C SER A 877 20.12 -6.47 8.67
N VAL A 878 20.02 -6.83 7.39
CA VAL A 878 19.85 -5.88 6.29
C VAL A 878 18.36 -5.64 6.08
N ASP A 879 17.96 -4.44 5.71
CA ASP A 879 16.57 -4.10 5.40
C ASP A 879 16.12 -4.59 4.01
N CYS A 880 14.89 -4.27 3.61
CA CYS A 880 14.26 -4.86 2.42
C CYS A 880 14.86 -4.40 1.10
N ASP A 881 15.35 -3.17 1.02
CA ASP A 881 16.07 -2.59 -0.14
C ASP A 881 17.59 -2.52 0.10
N SER A 882 18.07 -3.06 1.21
CA SER A 882 19.49 -3.24 1.52
C SER A 882 20.28 -1.95 1.60
N ASP A 883 19.68 -0.88 2.10
CA ASP A 883 20.34 0.41 2.34
C ASP A 883 20.32 0.89 3.79
N ALA A 884 19.91 0.02 4.71
CA ALA A 884 20.15 0.17 6.13
C ALA A 884 20.54 -1.15 6.82
N LEU A 885 21.21 -1.00 7.96
CA LEU A 885 21.52 -2.08 8.89
C LEU A 885 20.74 -1.94 10.20
N LEU A 886 20.23 -3.06 10.70
CA LEU A 886 19.85 -3.22 12.10
C LEU A 886 20.90 -4.08 12.79
N ILE A 887 21.48 -3.57 13.87
CA ILE A 887 22.52 -4.24 14.65
C ILE A 887 21.98 -4.50 16.04
N THR A 888 21.74 -5.77 16.36
CA THR A 888 21.38 -6.22 17.69
C THR A 888 22.65 -6.38 18.52
N VAL A 889 22.71 -5.67 19.64
CA VAL A 889 23.80 -5.70 20.60
C VAL A 889 23.30 -6.20 21.95
N ASP A 890 24.20 -6.82 22.70
CA ASP A 890 24.04 -7.01 24.13
C ASP A 890 24.76 -5.86 24.85
N SER A 891 23.98 -4.98 25.50
CA SER A 891 24.51 -3.81 26.18
C SER A 891 23.84 -3.60 27.53
N HIS A 892 24.45 -4.19 28.56
CA HIS A 892 24.13 -3.89 29.95
C HIS A 892 24.49 -2.45 30.38
N LYS A 893 25.26 -1.72 29.58
CA LYS A 893 25.80 -0.40 29.91
C LYS A 893 25.13 0.75 29.13
N PRO A 894 25.32 2.02 29.55
CA PRO A 894 24.85 3.18 28.80
C PRO A 894 25.38 3.24 27.37
N PHE A 895 24.51 3.55 26.42
CA PHE A 895 24.91 3.73 25.02
C PHE A 895 25.29 5.17 24.72
N CYS A 896 24.57 6.15 25.27
CA CYS A 896 24.79 7.56 25.01
C CYS A 896 26.00 8.10 25.80
N HIS A 897 26.72 9.05 25.20
CA HIS A 897 27.81 9.77 25.88
C HIS A 897 27.36 10.63 27.07
N THR A 898 26.05 10.85 27.22
CA THR A 898 25.44 11.53 28.38
C THR A 898 25.16 10.59 29.56
N GLY A 899 25.49 9.30 29.45
CA GLY A 899 25.18 8.29 30.46
C GLY A 899 23.80 7.63 30.30
N ASN A 900 23.02 8.00 29.28
CA ASN A 900 21.72 7.37 29.00
C ASN A 900 21.86 6.01 28.30
N HIS A 901 20.96 5.06 28.58
CA HIS A 901 20.91 3.76 27.90
C HIS A 901 20.56 3.84 26.41
N SER A 902 19.91 4.91 25.97
CA SER A 902 19.62 5.20 24.56
C SER A 902 19.99 6.65 24.23
N CYS A 903 20.30 6.93 22.97
CA CYS A 903 20.37 8.29 22.44
C CYS A 903 18.99 8.94 22.29
N PHE A 904 17.92 8.15 22.39
CA PHE A 904 16.54 8.61 22.29
C PHE A 904 15.92 8.69 23.70
N ASN A 905 15.19 9.77 23.98
CA ASN A 905 14.71 10.10 25.33
C ASN A 905 13.54 9.24 25.83
N VAL A 906 12.72 8.66 24.94
CA VAL A 906 11.55 7.85 25.31
C VAL A 906 11.46 6.64 24.41
N GLN A 907 11.48 5.44 25.01
CA GLN A 907 11.23 4.19 24.30
C GLN A 907 10.44 3.24 25.17
N THR A 908 9.21 2.95 24.74
CA THR A 908 8.33 1.98 25.39
C THR A 908 8.14 0.81 24.43
N SER A 909 9.02 -0.19 24.51
CA SER A 909 8.69 -1.49 23.94
C SER A 909 8.07 -2.34 25.04
N LEU A 910 7.01 -3.09 24.73
CA LEU A 910 6.37 -3.97 25.72
C LEU A 910 7.40 -4.93 26.34
N LYS A 911 8.21 -5.58 25.49
CA LYS A 911 9.32 -6.47 25.92
C LYS A 911 10.36 -5.73 26.77
N GLY A 912 10.71 -4.50 26.42
CA GLY A 912 11.64 -3.66 27.18
C GLY A 912 11.08 -3.28 28.55
N ASN A 913 9.81 -2.89 28.65
CA ASN A 913 9.15 -2.57 29.92
C ASN A 913 9.12 -3.80 30.85
N PHE A 914 8.79 -4.97 30.30
CA PHE A 914 8.83 -6.24 31.06
C PHE A 914 10.25 -6.60 31.53
N ALA A 915 11.26 -6.43 30.68
CA ALA A 915 12.66 -6.69 31.05
C ALA A 915 13.14 -5.74 32.17
N ILE A 916 12.87 -4.42 32.03
CA ILE A 916 13.21 -3.41 33.04
C ILE A 916 12.52 -3.72 34.37
N LEU A 917 11.23 -4.08 34.35
CA LEU A 917 10.50 -4.47 35.55
C LEU A 917 11.10 -5.72 36.19
N ALA A 918 11.40 -6.75 35.40
CA ALA A 918 11.98 -8.00 35.89
C ALA A 918 13.36 -7.77 36.54
N ASP A 919 14.23 -6.97 35.91
CA ASP A 919 15.53 -6.61 36.45
C ASP A 919 15.39 -5.79 37.74
N HIS A 920 14.44 -4.84 37.79
CA HIS A 920 14.16 -4.08 39.00
C HIS A 920 13.73 -4.99 40.14
N ILE A 921 12.77 -5.89 39.91
CA ILE A 921 12.29 -6.86 40.90
C ILE A 921 13.46 -7.75 41.37
N LYS A 922 14.23 -8.31 40.45
CA LYS A 922 15.38 -9.19 40.74
C LYS A 922 16.44 -8.49 41.58
N SER A 923 16.74 -7.22 41.31
CA SER A 923 17.72 -6.43 42.07
C SER A 923 17.38 -6.28 43.57
N ARG A 924 16.10 -6.46 43.94
CA ARG A 924 15.62 -6.38 45.32
C ARG A 924 15.75 -7.69 46.10
N MET A 925 16.17 -8.79 45.47
CA MET A 925 16.18 -10.13 46.06
C MET A 925 17.01 -10.24 47.35
N SER A 926 18.05 -9.40 47.52
CA SER A 926 18.90 -9.36 48.72
C SER A 926 18.45 -8.33 49.77
N THR A 927 17.36 -7.58 49.52
CA THR A 927 16.88 -6.50 50.39
C THR A 927 15.75 -6.97 51.31
N ASP A 928 15.50 -6.28 52.43
CA ASP A 928 14.34 -6.54 53.31
C ASP A 928 13.05 -5.83 52.86
N SER A 929 13.01 -5.34 51.62
CA SER A 929 11.80 -4.78 51.01
C SER A 929 10.69 -5.84 50.86
N TYR A 930 9.44 -5.41 50.70
CA TYR A 930 8.30 -6.28 50.39
C TYR A 930 8.61 -7.24 49.22
N THR A 931 9.11 -6.68 48.11
CA THR A 931 9.54 -7.42 46.92
C THR A 931 10.67 -8.43 47.20
N GLY A 932 11.61 -8.09 48.07
CA GLY A 932 12.69 -9.01 48.48
C GLY A 932 12.18 -10.16 49.34
N LYS A 933 11.26 -9.90 50.28
CA LYS A 933 10.66 -10.92 51.16
C LYS A 933 9.81 -11.93 50.37
N ILE A 934 9.01 -11.46 49.42
CA ILE A 934 8.17 -12.33 48.58
C ILE A 934 9.04 -13.22 47.67
N GLN A 935 10.08 -12.67 47.03
CA GLN A 935 10.97 -13.47 46.19
C GLN A 935 11.69 -14.58 46.95
N ARG A 936 12.07 -14.34 48.21
CA ARG A 936 12.69 -15.37 49.07
C ARG A 936 11.70 -16.40 49.60
N ASN A 937 10.38 -16.21 49.41
CA ASN A 937 9.34 -17.12 49.85
C ASN A 937 8.32 -17.40 48.73
N PRO A 938 8.60 -18.38 47.84
CA PRO A 938 7.73 -18.72 46.72
C PRO A 938 6.28 -19.06 47.12
N SER A 939 6.07 -19.63 48.31
CA SER A 939 4.72 -19.94 48.81
C SER A 939 3.90 -18.68 49.09
N LEU A 940 4.54 -17.63 49.62
CA LEU A 940 3.88 -16.33 49.83
C LEU A 940 3.58 -15.64 48.50
N ALA A 941 4.49 -15.73 47.53
CA ALA A 941 4.26 -15.22 46.18
C ALA A 941 3.04 -15.88 45.51
N LEU A 942 2.88 -17.20 45.65
CA LEU A 942 1.71 -17.92 45.16
C LEU A 942 0.40 -17.48 45.80
N VAL A 943 0.41 -17.25 47.12
CA VAL A 943 -0.78 -16.73 47.83
C VAL A 943 -1.19 -15.37 47.27
N LYS A 944 -0.22 -14.46 47.05
CA LYS A 944 -0.50 -13.16 46.42
C LYS A 944 -1.03 -13.33 45.00
N ILE A 945 -0.42 -14.15 44.15
CA ILE A 945 -0.95 -14.43 42.79
C ILE A 945 -2.41 -14.90 42.85
N MET A 946 -2.77 -15.77 43.79
CA MET A 946 -4.14 -16.23 43.96
C MET A 946 -5.08 -15.11 44.42
N GLU A 947 -4.62 -14.23 45.32
CA GLU A 947 -5.35 -13.05 45.78
C GLU A 947 -5.65 -12.11 44.62
N GLU A 948 -4.61 -11.69 43.85
CA GLU A 948 -4.78 -10.80 42.69
C GLU A 948 -5.71 -11.42 41.63
N LEU A 949 -5.63 -12.75 41.42
CA LEU A 949 -6.53 -13.45 40.49
C LEU A 949 -7.99 -13.36 40.94
N TRP A 950 -8.26 -13.48 42.24
CA TRP A 950 -9.61 -13.29 42.78
C TRP A 950 -10.08 -11.86 42.64
N GLU A 951 -9.19 -10.88 42.80
CA GLU A 951 -9.49 -9.46 42.63
C GLU A 951 -9.79 -9.12 41.16
N ILE A 952 -9.04 -9.66 40.19
CA ILE A 952 -9.35 -9.56 38.75
C ILE A 952 -10.77 -10.07 38.45
N VAL A 953 -11.15 -11.20 39.07
CA VAL A 953 -12.48 -11.82 38.86
C VAL A 953 -13.59 -11.00 39.54
N ALA A 954 -13.30 -10.33 40.65
CA ALA A 954 -14.29 -9.62 41.46
C ALA A 954 -14.44 -8.12 41.12
N CYS A 955 -13.46 -7.49 40.47
CA CYS A 955 -13.43 -6.05 40.23
C CYS A 955 -14.20 -5.61 38.97
N HIS A 956 -14.62 -4.34 38.95
CA HIS A 956 -15.19 -3.68 37.76
C HIS A 956 -14.11 -3.41 36.70
N HIS A 957 -14.52 -3.20 35.44
CA HIS A 957 -13.62 -3.12 34.27
C HIS A 957 -12.45 -2.14 34.45
N ASP A 958 -12.67 -1.02 35.13
CA ASP A 958 -11.65 0.03 35.30
C ASP A 958 -10.48 -0.37 36.21
N ASN A 959 -10.68 -1.34 37.11
CA ASN A 959 -9.63 -1.81 38.03
C ASN A 959 -8.92 -3.07 37.53
N GLN A 960 -9.43 -3.74 36.49
CA GLN A 960 -8.87 -5.00 36.00
C GLN A 960 -7.42 -4.86 35.53
N ILE A 961 -7.03 -3.67 35.04
CA ILE A 961 -5.66 -3.39 34.58
C ILE A 961 -4.68 -3.40 35.76
N ASP A 962 -5.06 -2.79 36.88
CA ASP A 962 -4.21 -2.70 38.08
C ASP A 962 -4.02 -4.11 38.69
N GLU A 963 -5.11 -4.84 38.90
CA GLU A 963 -5.05 -6.20 39.46
C GLU A 963 -4.30 -7.19 38.54
N CYS A 964 -4.44 -7.04 37.21
CA CYS A 964 -3.63 -7.82 36.25
C CYS A 964 -2.15 -7.47 36.35
N SER A 965 -1.82 -6.19 36.58
CA SER A 965 -0.43 -5.72 36.69
C SER A 965 0.22 -6.26 37.97
N ASP A 966 -0.50 -6.27 39.09
CA ASP A 966 -0.02 -6.81 40.36
C ASP A 966 0.11 -8.33 40.32
N MET A 967 -0.84 -9.04 39.68
CA MET A 967 -0.70 -10.48 39.43
C MET A 967 0.57 -10.79 38.63
N ILE A 968 0.86 -10.00 37.59
CA ILE A 968 2.07 -10.13 36.77
C ILE A 968 3.33 -9.87 37.59
N ALA A 969 3.35 -8.83 38.43
CA ALA A 969 4.50 -8.51 39.28
C ALA A 969 4.78 -9.64 40.29
N HIS A 970 3.74 -10.18 40.95
CA HIS A 970 3.88 -11.31 41.86
C HIS A 970 4.30 -12.60 41.14
N LEU A 971 3.84 -12.82 39.91
CA LEU A 971 4.32 -13.93 39.06
C LEU A 971 5.82 -13.82 38.77
N ILE A 972 6.31 -12.62 38.41
CA ILE A 972 7.76 -12.39 38.20
C ILE A 972 8.54 -12.69 39.49
N MET A 973 8.05 -12.25 40.65
CA MET A 973 8.68 -12.52 41.94
C MET A 973 8.73 -14.02 42.25
N TYR A 974 7.64 -14.74 41.99
CA TYR A 974 7.57 -16.20 42.14
C TYR A 974 8.59 -16.91 41.25
N LEU A 975 8.66 -16.54 39.96
CA LEU A 975 9.60 -17.13 39.00
C LEU A 975 11.06 -16.90 39.41
N ASN A 976 11.42 -15.68 39.82
CA ASN A 976 12.76 -15.37 40.32
C ASN A 976 13.12 -16.21 41.56
N GLY A 977 12.17 -16.40 42.49
CA GLY A 977 12.34 -17.27 43.66
C GLY A 977 12.56 -18.75 43.29
N MET A 978 12.11 -19.17 42.11
CA MET A 978 12.35 -20.51 41.55
C MET A 978 13.57 -20.58 40.63
N GLY A 979 14.31 -19.48 40.45
CA GLY A 979 15.45 -19.42 39.55
C GLY A 979 15.08 -19.42 38.06
N ILE A 980 13.82 -19.13 37.71
CA ILE A 980 13.32 -19.05 36.34
C ILE A 980 13.28 -17.58 35.92
N SER A 981 13.88 -17.23 34.79
CA SER A 981 13.90 -15.85 34.29
C SER A 981 12.71 -15.55 33.38
N ILE A 982 12.39 -14.25 33.21
CA ILE A 982 11.39 -13.83 32.21
C ILE A 982 11.86 -14.13 30.79
N GLU A 983 13.18 -14.15 30.55
CA GLU A 983 13.74 -14.58 29.28
C GLU A 983 13.39 -16.04 28.95
N ASP A 984 13.44 -16.95 29.95
CA ASP A 984 13.03 -18.35 29.78
C ASP A 984 11.56 -18.45 29.37
N ILE A 985 10.68 -17.65 29.99
CA ILE A 985 9.26 -17.58 29.64
C ILE A 985 9.06 -17.00 28.24
N CYS A 986 9.78 -15.93 27.87
CA CYS A 986 9.72 -15.36 26.52
C CYS A 986 10.20 -16.35 25.46
N ASN A 987 11.26 -17.11 25.73
CA ASN A 987 11.76 -18.14 24.84
C ASN A 987 10.73 -19.27 24.66
N GLU A 988 10.06 -19.69 25.75
CA GLU A 988 8.96 -20.66 25.69
C GLU A 988 7.73 -20.12 24.95
N LEU A 989 7.35 -18.85 25.16
CA LEU A 989 6.25 -18.21 24.42
C LEU A 989 6.57 -18.06 22.94
N ASN A 990 7.82 -17.72 22.59
CA ASN A 990 8.30 -17.73 21.21
C ASN A 990 8.22 -19.14 20.63
N ARG A 991 8.66 -20.17 21.35
CA ARG A 991 8.50 -21.58 20.94
C ARG A 991 7.02 -21.89 20.66
N ARG A 992 6.10 -21.51 21.54
CA ARG A 992 4.64 -21.70 21.40
C ARG A 992 4.03 -20.92 20.23
N ARG A 993 4.52 -19.71 19.97
CA ARG A 993 4.13 -18.92 18.78
C ARG A 993 4.42 -19.69 17.50
N TRP A 994 5.55 -20.40 17.48
CA TRP A 994 5.97 -21.24 16.36
C TRP A 994 5.52 -22.71 16.49
N MET A 995 4.73 -23.10 17.49
CA MET A 995 4.16 -24.46 17.50
C MET A 995 3.22 -24.64 16.31
N ALA A 996 3.35 -25.78 15.64
CA ALA A 996 2.53 -26.09 14.49
C ALA A 996 1.12 -26.47 14.94
N ARG A 997 0.26 -25.46 15.13
CA ARG A 997 -1.18 -25.66 15.26
C ARG A 997 -1.70 -26.16 13.90
N GLY A 998 -1.86 -27.47 13.74
CA GLY A 998 -2.49 -28.04 12.55
C GLY A 998 -1.71 -29.05 11.71
N LEU A 999 -0.62 -29.64 12.21
CA LEU A 999 -0.05 -30.86 11.57
C LEU A 999 -1.00 -32.06 11.69
N THR A 1000 -1.91 -32.02 12.66
CA THR A 1000 -3.21 -32.66 12.63
C THR A 1000 -4.24 -31.64 13.10
N THR A 1001 -5.03 -31.07 12.19
CA THR A 1001 -6.40 -30.70 12.55
C THR A 1001 -7.26 -31.28 11.45
N PRO A 1002 -8.13 -32.26 11.78
CA PRO A 1002 -9.28 -32.54 10.92
C PRO A 1002 -9.94 -31.21 10.60
N MET A 1003 -10.59 -31.13 9.44
CA MET A 1003 -11.58 -30.09 9.17
C MET A 1003 -12.31 -29.73 10.47
N ILE A 1004 -12.59 -28.44 10.67
CA ILE A 1004 -13.54 -28.01 11.69
C ILE A 1004 -14.84 -28.78 11.41
N GLU A 1005 -14.97 -29.96 12.02
CA GLU A 1005 -16.26 -30.52 12.36
C GLU A 1005 -16.90 -29.40 13.15
N GLN A 1006 -18.06 -28.94 12.68
CA GLN A 1006 -18.89 -28.07 13.49
C GLN A 1006 -18.95 -28.72 14.86
N LYS A 1007 -18.35 -28.04 15.86
CA LYS A 1007 -18.29 -28.57 17.22
C LYS A 1007 -19.69 -29.06 17.56
N PRO A 1008 -19.86 -30.31 18.03
CA PRO A 1008 -21.16 -30.74 18.53
C PRO A 1008 -21.63 -29.68 19.52
N LYS A 1009 -22.89 -29.26 19.41
CA LYS A 1009 -23.46 -28.30 20.37
C LYS A 1009 -23.22 -28.89 21.77
N GLU A 1010 -22.52 -28.16 22.61
CA GLU A 1010 -22.09 -28.65 23.92
C GLU A 1010 -23.16 -28.27 24.96
N ILE A 1011 -23.66 -29.25 25.71
CA ILE A 1011 -24.55 -29.02 26.84
C ILE A 1011 -23.69 -29.02 28.10
N ILE A 1012 -23.53 -27.85 28.71
CA ILE A 1012 -22.74 -27.67 29.92
C ILE A 1012 -23.70 -27.57 31.11
N ILE A 1013 -23.73 -28.60 31.95
CA ILE A 1013 -24.64 -28.69 33.10
C ILE A 1013 -23.87 -28.41 34.38
N GLY A 1014 -24.27 -27.37 35.12
CA GLY A 1014 -23.80 -27.13 36.47
C GLY A 1014 -24.38 -28.15 37.45
N ILE A 1015 -23.52 -28.79 38.24
CA ILE A 1015 -23.91 -29.71 39.32
C ILE A 1015 -23.29 -29.29 40.65
N THR A 1016 -23.94 -29.64 41.76
CA THR A 1016 -23.44 -29.24 43.08
C THR A 1016 -22.11 -29.93 43.42
N SER A 1017 -21.19 -29.21 44.07
CA SER A 1017 -19.82 -29.65 44.40
C SER A 1017 -19.61 -30.03 45.87
N SER A 1018 -20.64 -29.89 46.71
CA SER A 1018 -20.51 -29.92 48.18
C SER A 1018 -21.72 -30.60 48.84
N LYS A 1019 -22.19 -30.11 50.00
CA LYS A 1019 -23.43 -30.53 50.68
C LYS A 1019 -24.51 -30.84 49.62
N TYR A 1020 -25.08 -32.05 49.67
CA TYR A 1020 -26.14 -32.57 48.76
C TYR A 1020 -25.73 -33.14 47.39
N THR A 1021 -24.44 -33.40 47.12
CA THR A 1021 -23.99 -34.04 45.86
C THR A 1021 -24.78 -35.30 45.50
N ASP A 1022 -25.00 -36.20 46.46
CA ASP A 1022 -25.68 -37.47 46.23
C ASP A 1022 -27.11 -37.30 45.71
N LYS A 1023 -27.74 -36.16 46.04
CA LYS A 1023 -29.11 -35.85 45.63
C LYS A 1023 -29.17 -35.31 44.21
N THR A 1024 -28.25 -34.42 43.86
CA THR A 1024 -28.13 -33.95 42.47
C THR A 1024 -27.66 -35.05 41.53
N ASP A 1025 -26.81 -35.94 42.01
CA ASP A 1025 -26.35 -37.10 41.24
C ASP A 1025 -27.50 -38.09 41.02
N ARG A 1026 -28.29 -38.37 42.07
CA ARG A 1026 -29.48 -39.20 41.96
C ARG A 1026 -30.53 -38.61 41.02
N PHE A 1027 -30.82 -37.30 41.13
CA PHE A 1027 -31.73 -36.62 40.21
C PHE A 1027 -31.24 -36.71 38.76
N ALA A 1028 -29.94 -36.47 38.52
CA ALA A 1028 -29.37 -36.60 37.18
C ALA A 1028 -29.51 -38.04 36.64
N GLU A 1029 -29.29 -39.05 37.48
CA GLU A 1029 -29.34 -40.45 37.06
C GLU A 1029 -30.78 -40.96 36.87
N GLU A 1030 -31.66 -40.73 37.84
CA GLU A 1030 -33.03 -41.26 37.87
C GLU A 1030 -33.98 -40.48 36.95
N GLU A 1031 -33.88 -39.14 36.91
CA GLU A 1031 -34.81 -38.30 36.15
C GLU A 1031 -34.28 -37.94 34.76
N LEU A 1032 -32.97 -37.70 34.61
CA LEU A 1032 -32.38 -37.22 33.35
C LEU A 1032 -31.61 -38.30 32.57
N GLY A 1033 -31.39 -39.48 33.14
CA GLY A 1033 -30.63 -40.56 32.49
C GLY A 1033 -29.12 -40.30 32.38
N ILE A 1034 -28.56 -39.45 33.25
CA ILE A 1034 -27.14 -39.07 33.26
C ILE A 1034 -26.46 -39.60 34.52
N ARG A 1035 -25.57 -40.58 34.37
CA ARG A 1035 -24.76 -41.09 35.48
C ARG A 1035 -23.52 -40.22 35.68
N ILE A 1036 -23.41 -39.61 36.85
CA ILE A 1036 -22.29 -38.75 37.23
C ILE A 1036 -21.18 -39.59 37.86
N ARG A 1037 -19.95 -39.43 37.39
CA ARG A 1037 -18.75 -40.10 37.94
C ARG A 1037 -17.82 -39.05 38.55
N ARG A 1038 -17.88 -38.93 39.88
CA ARG A 1038 -16.99 -38.05 40.65
C ARG A 1038 -15.65 -38.72 40.91
N GLN A 1039 -14.56 -38.05 40.55
CA GLN A 1039 -13.19 -38.47 40.90
C GLN A 1039 -12.85 -38.01 42.32
N SER A 1040 -11.86 -38.64 42.97
CA SER A 1040 -11.38 -38.19 44.28
C SER A 1040 -10.77 -36.78 44.20
N GLY A 1041 -11.08 -35.91 45.17
CA GLY A 1041 -10.62 -34.53 45.22
C GLY A 1041 -11.64 -33.50 44.68
N ARG A 1042 -11.31 -32.20 44.79
CA ARG A 1042 -12.15 -31.10 44.28
C ARG A 1042 -11.87 -30.89 42.79
N ASN A 1043 -12.62 -31.56 41.93
CA ASN A 1043 -12.51 -31.41 40.48
C ASN A 1043 -13.66 -30.55 39.93
N PHE A 1044 -13.32 -29.47 39.23
CA PHE A 1044 -14.32 -28.59 38.58
C PHE A 1044 -15.01 -29.26 37.38
N TYR A 1045 -14.32 -30.18 36.72
CA TYR A 1045 -14.88 -30.99 35.63
C TYR A 1045 -15.17 -32.40 36.14
N VAL A 1046 -16.41 -32.84 35.94
CA VAL A 1046 -16.87 -34.16 36.35
C VAL A 1046 -17.31 -34.93 35.11
N SER A 1047 -16.92 -36.19 35.01
CA SER A 1047 -17.35 -37.03 33.89
C SER A 1047 -18.80 -37.45 34.08
N GLY A 1048 -19.62 -37.28 33.04
CA GLY A 1048 -21.00 -37.77 32.97
C GLY A 1048 -21.17 -38.76 31.83
N GLN A 1049 -21.99 -39.80 32.04
CA GLN A 1049 -22.34 -40.77 31.00
C GLN A 1049 -23.86 -40.79 30.83
N ILE A 1050 -24.34 -40.64 29.60
CA ILE A 1050 -25.75 -40.88 29.28
C ILE A 1050 -26.00 -42.39 29.38
N ILE A 1051 -26.83 -42.80 30.32
CA ILE A 1051 -27.20 -44.21 30.55
C ILE A 1051 -28.63 -44.53 30.07
N ASP A 1052 -29.47 -43.50 29.89
CA ASP A 1052 -30.85 -43.62 29.39
C ASP A 1052 -31.10 -42.46 28.41
N ARG A 1053 -31.07 -42.79 27.11
CA ARG A 1053 -31.20 -41.79 26.03
C ARG A 1053 -32.61 -41.25 25.89
N ASP A 1054 -33.63 -42.00 26.27
CA ASP A 1054 -35.03 -41.58 26.13
C ASP A 1054 -35.34 -40.50 27.18
N LYS A 1055 -34.89 -40.71 28.43
CA LYS A 1055 -34.95 -39.68 29.48
C LYS A 1055 -34.15 -38.43 29.13
N PHE A 1056 -32.96 -38.60 28.57
CA PHE A 1056 -32.11 -37.47 28.18
C PHE A 1056 -32.76 -36.65 27.05
N SER A 1057 -33.20 -37.31 25.97
CA SER A 1057 -33.75 -36.63 24.78
C SER A 1057 -35.05 -35.88 25.06
N LYS A 1058 -35.80 -36.30 26.09
CA LYS A 1058 -37.03 -35.64 26.56
C LYS A 1058 -36.81 -34.18 26.98
N TYR A 1059 -35.65 -33.86 27.56
CA TYR A 1059 -35.40 -32.53 28.14
C TYR A 1059 -34.43 -31.66 27.33
N PHE A 1060 -33.57 -32.26 26.50
CA PHE A 1060 -32.52 -31.54 25.78
C PHE A 1060 -32.73 -31.40 24.25
N HIS A 1061 -33.88 -31.87 23.71
CA HIS A 1061 -34.30 -31.71 22.30
C HIS A 1061 -33.19 -31.95 21.25
N SER A 1062 -32.46 -33.07 21.35
CA SER A 1062 -31.23 -33.27 20.59
C SER A 1062 -31.28 -34.41 19.57
N ASP A 1063 -31.03 -34.11 18.29
CA ASP A 1063 -30.54 -35.07 17.30
C ASP A 1063 -29.14 -35.59 17.70
N ALA A 1064 -28.80 -36.81 17.27
CA ALA A 1064 -27.85 -37.77 17.87
C ALA A 1064 -26.38 -37.37 18.21
N ASN A 1065 -25.94 -36.10 18.16
CA ASN A 1065 -24.54 -35.68 18.37
C ASN A 1065 -24.37 -34.45 19.30
N PHE A 1066 -24.64 -34.60 20.60
CA PHE A 1066 -24.30 -33.59 21.63
C PHE A 1066 -23.29 -34.15 22.64
N GLN A 1067 -22.34 -33.30 23.05
CA GLN A 1067 -21.38 -33.61 24.11
C GLN A 1067 -21.86 -32.99 25.43
N ILE A 1068 -21.92 -33.78 26.50
CA ILE A 1068 -22.28 -33.30 27.84
C ILE A 1068 -21.00 -33.02 28.62
N THR A 1069 -20.91 -31.81 29.17
CA THR A 1069 -19.85 -31.42 30.10
C THR A 1069 -20.49 -31.08 31.44
N LEU A 1070 -20.12 -31.79 32.50
CA LEU A 1070 -20.61 -31.51 33.86
C LEU A 1070 -19.61 -30.61 34.58
N PHE A 1071 -20.10 -29.47 35.07
CA PHE A 1071 -19.31 -28.48 35.80
C PHE A 1071 -19.71 -28.50 37.27
N SER A 1072 -18.81 -28.94 38.15
CA SER A 1072 -19.09 -28.98 39.58
C SER A 1072 -18.79 -27.63 40.22
N SER A 1073 -19.81 -27.02 40.82
CA SER A 1073 -19.69 -25.72 41.50
C SER A 1073 -20.64 -25.62 42.69
N LYS A 1074 -20.56 -24.53 43.47
CA LYS A 1074 -21.52 -24.31 44.55
C LYS A 1074 -22.87 -23.88 43.96
N PRO A 1075 -24.02 -24.27 44.56
CA PRO A 1075 -25.35 -23.89 44.10
C PRO A 1075 -25.52 -22.42 43.68
N LYS A 1076 -24.96 -21.49 44.44
CA LYS A 1076 -25.04 -20.04 44.20
C LYS A 1076 -24.18 -19.53 43.04
N ASP A 1077 -23.02 -20.13 42.83
CA ASP A 1077 -22.10 -19.75 41.75
C ASP A 1077 -22.66 -20.22 40.40
N MET A 1078 -23.39 -21.35 40.41
CA MET A 1078 -24.06 -21.88 39.23
C MET A 1078 -25.09 -20.92 38.64
N ILE A 1079 -25.80 -20.13 39.48
CA ILE A 1079 -26.75 -19.12 39.00
C ILE A 1079 -26.04 -17.99 38.25
N TRP A 1080 -24.90 -17.53 38.76
CA TRP A 1080 -24.10 -16.50 38.10
C TRP A 1080 -23.48 -17.01 36.80
N LEU A 1081 -22.98 -18.24 36.80
CA LEU A 1081 -22.44 -18.87 35.59
C LEU A 1081 -23.54 -19.13 34.55
N LEU A 1082 -24.76 -19.47 34.97
CA LEU A 1082 -25.93 -19.57 34.11
C LEU A 1082 -26.32 -18.20 33.54
N ALA A 1083 -26.35 -17.14 34.37
CA ALA A 1083 -26.61 -15.76 33.94
C ALA A 1083 -25.57 -15.25 32.93
N ALA A 1084 -24.30 -15.57 33.15
CA ALA A 1084 -23.17 -15.20 32.30
C ALA A 1084 -23.04 -16.09 31.05
N LYS A 1085 -24.00 -17.00 30.80
CA LYS A 1085 -24.02 -17.93 29.66
C LYS A 1085 -22.77 -18.83 29.58
N ARG A 1086 -22.19 -19.15 30.74
CA ARG A 1086 -21.08 -20.12 30.89
C ARG A 1086 -21.59 -21.54 31.14
N LEU A 1087 -22.82 -21.69 31.62
CA LEU A 1087 -23.56 -22.94 31.73
C LEU A 1087 -24.80 -22.86 30.84
N THR A 1088 -25.24 -23.98 30.28
CA THR A 1088 -26.52 -24.05 29.55
C THR A 1088 -27.65 -24.44 30.50
N HIS A 1089 -27.38 -25.33 31.46
CA HIS A 1089 -28.34 -25.79 32.46
C HIS A 1089 -27.66 -25.92 33.83
N ILE A 1090 -28.46 -26.00 34.89
CA ILE A 1090 -28.00 -26.30 36.25
C ILE A 1090 -28.95 -27.31 36.92
N ILE A 1091 -28.40 -28.18 37.76
CA ILE A 1091 -29.16 -29.07 38.65
C ILE A 1091 -28.97 -28.60 40.08
N THR A 1092 -30.03 -28.08 40.68
CA THR A 1092 -29.98 -27.50 42.04
C THR A 1092 -31.36 -27.51 42.70
N PHE A 1093 -31.47 -26.95 43.90
CA PHE A 1093 -32.73 -26.84 44.64
C PHE A 1093 -33.46 -25.52 44.34
N ASP A 1094 -34.79 -25.58 44.34
CA ASP A 1094 -35.67 -24.44 44.07
C ASP A 1094 -35.45 -23.22 44.98
N PRO A 1095 -35.03 -23.32 46.27
CA PRO A 1095 -34.82 -22.14 47.08
C PRO A 1095 -33.58 -21.35 46.62
N VAL A 1096 -32.63 -22.01 45.94
CA VAL A 1096 -31.41 -21.37 45.40
C VAL A 1096 -31.77 -20.50 44.20
N VAL A 1097 -32.52 -21.05 43.24
CA VAL A 1097 -32.91 -20.35 42.01
C VAL A 1097 -33.95 -19.26 42.29
N LYS A 1098 -34.89 -19.47 43.24
CA LYS A 1098 -35.93 -18.50 43.61
C LYS A 1098 -35.39 -17.15 44.14
N ASN A 1099 -34.12 -17.08 44.53
CA ASN A 1099 -33.47 -15.79 44.84
C ASN A 1099 -33.18 -14.94 43.59
N TYR A 1100 -33.25 -15.53 42.39
CA TYR A 1100 -32.90 -14.91 41.10
C TYR A 1100 -33.91 -15.28 39.99
N PRO A 1101 -35.21 -14.97 40.16
CA PRO A 1101 -36.30 -15.45 39.28
C PRO A 1101 -36.22 -14.97 37.82
N LYS A 1102 -35.46 -13.90 37.54
CA LYS A 1102 -35.29 -13.38 36.17
C LYS A 1102 -34.24 -14.15 35.34
N THR A 1103 -33.48 -15.06 35.95
CA THR A 1103 -32.30 -15.68 35.32
C THR A 1103 -32.58 -17.07 34.74
N TYR A 1104 -33.66 -17.74 35.15
CA TYR A 1104 -33.85 -19.17 34.88
C TYR A 1104 -35.29 -19.56 34.53
N ALA A 1105 -35.45 -20.62 33.75
CA ALA A 1105 -36.70 -21.34 33.53
C ALA A 1105 -36.60 -22.74 34.14
N THR A 1106 -37.70 -23.22 34.74
CA THR A 1106 -37.78 -24.59 35.25
C THR A 1106 -38.04 -25.54 34.09
N VAL A 1107 -37.13 -26.49 33.87
CA VAL A 1107 -37.28 -27.54 32.85
C VAL A 1107 -37.98 -28.76 33.44
N HIS A 1108 -37.52 -29.22 34.60
CA HIS A 1108 -38.11 -30.35 35.34
C HIS A 1108 -37.75 -30.26 36.81
N GLU A 1109 -38.65 -30.63 37.71
CA GLU A 1109 -38.38 -30.65 39.15
C GLU A 1109 -39.20 -31.73 39.87
N ILE A 1110 -38.63 -32.28 40.94
CA ILE A 1110 -39.29 -33.24 41.83
C ILE A 1110 -39.19 -32.76 43.28
N VAL A 1111 -40.12 -33.20 44.12
CA VAL A 1111 -40.11 -32.90 45.56
C VAL A 1111 -39.03 -33.72 46.27
N ASP A 1112 -38.21 -33.08 47.11
CA ASP A 1112 -37.29 -33.76 48.03
C ASP A 1112 -37.92 -33.84 49.43
N PRO A 1113 -38.28 -35.04 49.93
CA PRO A 1113 -38.97 -35.19 51.22
C PRO A 1113 -38.03 -35.09 52.43
N THR A 1114 -36.71 -34.91 52.22
CA THR A 1114 -35.70 -35.07 53.28
C THR A 1114 -34.90 -33.80 53.59
N ILE A 1115 -35.14 -32.70 52.87
CA ILE A 1115 -34.56 -31.37 53.17
C ILE A 1115 -35.66 -30.42 53.66
N CYS A 1116 -35.32 -29.61 54.64
CA CYS A 1116 -36.07 -28.40 55.01
C CYS A 1116 -35.12 -27.19 55.00
N LEU A 1117 -35.66 -25.98 54.86
CA LEU A 1117 -34.93 -24.73 55.10
C LEU A 1117 -35.31 -24.26 56.50
N ALA A 1118 -34.33 -23.99 57.36
CA ALA A 1118 -34.60 -23.68 58.76
C ALA A 1118 -33.71 -22.55 59.28
N LEU A 1119 -34.22 -21.83 60.29
CA LEU A 1119 -33.43 -20.97 61.15
C LEU A 1119 -32.80 -21.82 62.25
N VAL A 1120 -31.48 -21.73 62.34
CA VAL A 1120 -30.63 -22.52 63.22
C VAL A 1120 -29.94 -21.59 64.20
N CYS A 1121 -29.83 -22.04 65.44
CA CYS A 1121 -29.17 -21.33 66.53
C CYS A 1121 -28.26 -22.27 67.32
N ARG A 1122 -27.53 -21.73 68.30
CA ARG A 1122 -26.73 -22.55 69.21
C ARG A 1122 -27.65 -23.23 70.22
N SER A 1123 -27.37 -24.49 70.52
CA SER A 1123 -28.16 -25.26 71.48
C SER A 1123 -28.21 -24.58 72.85
N GLY A 1124 -29.42 -24.35 73.37
CA GLY A 1124 -29.67 -23.71 74.67
C GLY A 1124 -29.76 -22.18 74.63
N GLU A 1125 -29.71 -21.56 73.45
CA GLU A 1125 -29.90 -20.12 73.29
C GLU A 1125 -31.41 -19.78 73.27
N SER A 1126 -31.87 -18.94 74.21
CA SER A 1126 -33.26 -18.49 74.25
C SER A 1126 -33.48 -17.35 73.25
N ILE A 1127 -34.23 -17.64 72.20
CA ILE A 1127 -34.56 -16.66 71.14
C ILE A 1127 -36.00 -16.20 71.33
N GLU A 1128 -36.15 -14.94 71.76
CA GLU A 1128 -37.45 -14.32 72.00
C GLU A 1128 -37.68 -13.14 71.04
N PRO A 1129 -38.43 -13.32 69.93
CA PRO A 1129 -38.69 -12.26 68.96
C PRO A 1129 -39.31 -10.99 69.55
N ALA A 1130 -40.09 -11.12 70.64
CA ALA A 1130 -40.69 -10.00 71.34
C ALA A 1130 -39.67 -9.02 71.97
N LYS A 1131 -38.43 -9.46 72.21
CA LYS A 1131 -37.34 -8.63 72.75
C LYS A 1131 -36.53 -7.93 71.66
N TRP A 1132 -36.82 -8.19 70.38
CA TRP A 1132 -36.09 -7.60 69.26
C TRP A 1132 -36.59 -6.17 69.03
N THR A 1133 -35.69 -5.20 69.05
CA THR A 1133 -36.03 -3.77 68.94
C THR A 1133 -35.15 -3.07 67.93
N LYS A 1134 -35.46 -1.81 67.61
CA LYS A 1134 -34.62 -1.00 66.70
C LYS A 1134 -33.18 -0.81 67.23
N THR A 1135 -33.00 -0.82 68.56
CA THR A 1135 -31.71 -0.67 69.25
C THR A 1135 -31.04 -2.01 69.59
N ASN A 1136 -31.80 -3.11 69.63
CA ASN A 1136 -31.29 -4.47 69.86
C ASN A 1136 -31.72 -5.38 68.71
N LYS A 1137 -31.06 -5.22 67.56
CA LYS A 1137 -31.38 -5.99 66.35
C LYS A 1137 -30.74 -7.37 66.39
N VAL A 1138 -31.49 -8.38 65.96
CA VAL A 1138 -30.93 -9.72 65.72
C VAL A 1138 -30.27 -9.78 64.35
N LEU A 1139 -29.09 -10.40 64.30
CA LEU A 1139 -28.37 -10.63 63.05
C LEU A 1139 -28.72 -12.02 62.53
N ILE A 1140 -29.14 -12.10 61.28
CA ILE A 1140 -29.53 -13.35 60.62
C ILE A 1140 -28.61 -13.52 59.42
N ALA A 1141 -27.82 -14.57 59.41
CA ALA A 1141 -26.96 -14.92 58.30
C ALA A 1141 -27.77 -15.85 57.39
N SER A 1142 -27.98 -15.48 56.13
CA SER A 1142 -28.84 -16.25 55.22
C SER A 1142 -28.29 -16.31 53.80
N GLU A 1143 -28.26 -17.53 53.25
CA GLU A 1143 -28.08 -17.74 51.79
C GLU A 1143 -29.41 -17.60 51.03
N TYR A 1144 -30.54 -17.63 51.74
CA TYR A 1144 -31.92 -17.70 51.21
C TYR A 1144 -32.73 -16.47 51.65
N ILE A 1145 -32.25 -15.28 51.29
CA ILE A 1145 -32.75 -14.00 51.82
C ILE A 1145 -34.24 -13.83 51.54
N CYS A 1146 -34.71 -14.17 50.34
CA CYS A 1146 -36.11 -13.98 49.97
C CYS A 1146 -37.03 -14.82 50.86
N GLN A 1147 -36.73 -16.10 51.04
CA GLN A 1147 -37.50 -17.03 51.87
C GLN A 1147 -37.40 -16.66 53.34
N THR A 1148 -36.21 -16.29 53.81
CA THR A 1148 -35.97 -15.88 55.20
C THR A 1148 -36.75 -14.61 55.53
N THR A 1149 -36.69 -13.60 54.66
CA THR A 1149 -37.42 -12.33 54.84
C THR A 1149 -38.91 -12.57 54.87
N ARG A 1150 -39.43 -13.34 53.90
CA ARG A 1150 -40.86 -13.67 53.81
C ARG A 1150 -41.35 -14.40 55.06
N PHE A 1151 -40.59 -15.39 55.54
CA PHE A 1151 -40.93 -16.12 56.75
C PHE A 1151 -41.01 -15.20 57.98
N LEU A 1152 -40.05 -14.28 58.14
CA LEU A 1152 -40.06 -13.32 59.26
C LEU A 1152 -41.26 -12.36 59.17
N GLU A 1153 -41.61 -11.90 57.97
CA GLU A 1153 -42.78 -11.06 57.71
C GLU A 1153 -44.10 -11.80 58.02
N GLU A 1154 -44.22 -13.06 57.59
CA GLU A 1154 -45.38 -13.92 57.87
C GLU A 1154 -45.56 -14.22 59.37
N HIS A 1155 -44.47 -14.18 60.15
CA HIS A 1155 -44.50 -14.30 61.61
C HIS A 1155 -44.61 -12.93 62.34
N HIS A 1156 -44.98 -11.87 61.61
CA HIS A 1156 -45.18 -10.51 62.13
C HIS A 1156 -43.92 -9.90 62.79
N ILE A 1157 -42.72 -10.28 62.37
CA ILE A 1157 -41.47 -9.71 62.86
C ILE A 1157 -41.12 -8.47 62.01
N HIS A 1158 -41.14 -7.28 62.62
CA HIS A 1158 -40.92 -6.02 61.89
C HIS A 1158 -39.48 -5.87 61.37
N ARG A 1159 -39.33 -5.43 60.12
CA ARG A 1159 -38.04 -5.26 59.41
C ARG A 1159 -36.98 -4.39 60.11
N HIS A 1160 -37.38 -3.54 61.04
CA HIS A 1160 -36.45 -2.72 61.83
C HIS A 1160 -35.84 -3.44 63.04
N THR A 1161 -36.29 -4.66 63.38
CA THR A 1161 -35.83 -5.44 64.55
C THR A 1161 -34.78 -6.50 64.23
N TYR A 1162 -34.45 -6.71 62.95
CA TYR A 1162 -33.43 -7.65 62.51
C TYR A 1162 -32.58 -7.06 61.36
N HIS A 1163 -31.45 -7.71 61.10
CA HIS A 1163 -30.59 -7.46 59.94
C HIS A 1163 -30.23 -8.80 59.29
N ILE A 1164 -30.37 -8.91 57.97
CA ILE A 1164 -29.99 -10.12 57.23
C ILE A 1164 -28.67 -9.88 56.53
N ASP A 1165 -27.64 -10.60 56.95
CA ASP A 1165 -26.35 -10.66 56.26
C ASP A 1165 -26.38 -11.76 55.20
N LYS A 1166 -26.09 -11.36 53.96
CA LYS A 1166 -25.96 -12.29 52.83
C LYS A 1166 -24.65 -13.07 52.97
N ILE A 1167 -24.73 -14.41 53.02
CA ILE A 1167 -23.51 -15.25 53.05
C ILE A 1167 -23.18 -15.79 51.65
N SER A 1168 -21.93 -15.60 51.22
CA SER A 1168 -21.35 -16.19 50.00
C SER A 1168 -20.34 -17.33 50.29
N GLY A 1169 -20.14 -17.71 51.55
CA GLY A 1169 -19.21 -18.77 52.02
C GLY A 1169 -19.86 -20.09 52.46
N ALA A 1170 -19.15 -20.94 53.21
CA ALA A 1170 -19.73 -22.11 53.88
C ALA A 1170 -20.45 -21.65 55.17
N SER A 1171 -21.75 -21.91 55.25
CA SER A 1171 -22.68 -21.43 56.28
C SER A 1171 -22.26 -21.79 57.73
N GLU A 1172 -21.56 -22.91 57.90
CA GLU A 1172 -21.17 -23.43 59.22
C GLU A 1172 -20.06 -22.60 59.92
N ALA A 1173 -19.21 -21.89 59.16
CA ALA A 1173 -18.13 -21.08 59.74
C ALA A 1173 -18.62 -19.82 60.50
N PHE A 1174 -19.81 -19.32 60.16
CA PHE A 1174 -20.39 -18.12 60.79
C PHE A 1174 -20.92 -18.39 62.20
N LEU A 1175 -21.48 -19.58 62.44
CA LEU A 1175 -21.99 -19.98 63.75
C LEU A 1175 -20.89 -20.39 64.73
N VAL A 1176 -19.75 -20.90 64.24
CA VAL A 1176 -18.67 -21.40 65.09
C VAL A 1176 -17.83 -20.26 65.71
N ASN A 1177 -17.69 -19.11 65.02
CA ASN A 1177 -16.78 -18.04 65.45
C ASN A 1177 -17.42 -16.80 66.13
N THR A 1178 -18.75 -16.64 66.14
CA THR A 1178 -19.40 -15.50 66.84
C THR A 1178 -20.70 -15.90 67.57
N LYS A 1179 -20.97 -15.29 68.73
CA LYS A 1179 -22.16 -15.57 69.59
C LYS A 1179 -23.46 -14.83 69.15
N LYS A 1180 -23.53 -14.21 67.97
CA LYS A 1180 -24.54 -13.17 67.67
C LYS A 1180 -25.46 -13.42 66.46
N TYR A 1181 -25.40 -14.57 65.81
CA TYR A 1181 -26.15 -14.83 64.56
C TYR A 1181 -27.13 -16.00 64.66
N LEU A 1182 -28.33 -15.82 64.08
CA LEU A 1182 -29.17 -16.93 63.61
C LEU A 1182 -28.75 -17.29 62.18
N LEU A 1183 -28.70 -18.57 61.84
CA LEU A 1183 -28.36 -19.02 60.49
C LEU A 1183 -29.59 -19.57 59.77
N ALA A 1184 -29.93 -19.03 58.61
CA ALA A 1184 -30.89 -19.66 57.70
C ALA A 1184 -30.15 -20.58 56.74
N ASP A 1185 -30.27 -21.89 56.92
CA ASP A 1185 -29.60 -22.91 56.09
C ASP A 1185 -30.52 -24.11 55.83
N THR A 1186 -30.23 -24.84 54.76
CA THR A 1186 -30.91 -26.10 54.44
C THR A 1186 -30.40 -27.23 55.33
N ILE A 1187 -31.32 -28.01 55.89
CA ILE A 1187 -31.04 -29.08 56.85
C ILE A 1187 -31.53 -30.41 56.29
N VAL A 1188 -30.62 -31.39 56.24
CA VAL A 1188 -30.90 -32.79 55.92
C VAL A 1188 -31.36 -33.56 57.14
N GLU A 1189 -32.21 -34.55 56.91
CA GLU A 1189 -32.85 -35.40 57.92
C GLU A 1189 -31.93 -35.95 59.00
N SER A 1190 -30.69 -36.34 58.67
CA SER A 1190 -29.76 -36.93 59.63
C SER A 1190 -29.36 -35.99 60.78
N GLY A 1191 -29.48 -34.67 60.59
CA GLY A 1191 -29.13 -33.65 61.59
C GLY A 1191 -27.68 -33.73 62.09
N ARG A 1192 -26.81 -34.50 61.42
CA ARG A 1192 -25.46 -34.85 61.91
C ARG A 1192 -24.60 -33.61 62.10
N THR A 1193 -24.63 -32.71 61.12
CA THR A 1193 -23.93 -31.43 61.15
C THR A 1193 -24.38 -30.53 62.29
N LEU A 1194 -25.69 -30.50 62.60
CA LEU A 1194 -26.22 -29.71 63.70
C LEU A 1194 -25.71 -30.24 65.04
N LYS A 1195 -25.78 -31.55 65.25
CA LYS A 1195 -25.31 -32.21 66.48
C LYS A 1195 -23.80 -32.05 66.69
N GLN A 1196 -22.99 -32.19 65.63
CA GLN A 1196 -21.53 -32.05 65.71
C GLN A 1196 -21.07 -30.64 66.05
N ASN A 1197 -21.88 -29.61 65.74
CA ASN A 1197 -21.55 -28.21 65.96
C ASN A 1197 -22.34 -27.54 67.10
N GLN A 1198 -23.07 -28.33 67.93
CA GLN A 1198 -23.91 -27.83 69.03
C GLN A 1198 -24.97 -26.81 68.56
N LEU A 1199 -25.66 -27.15 67.48
CA LEU A 1199 -26.70 -26.32 66.88
C LEU A 1199 -28.08 -26.99 66.97
N GLU A 1200 -29.13 -26.18 67.06
CA GLU A 1200 -30.52 -26.64 67.04
C GLU A 1200 -31.39 -25.78 66.11
N ILE A 1201 -32.45 -26.40 65.57
CA ILE A 1201 -33.43 -25.69 64.75
C ILE A 1201 -34.29 -24.84 65.68
N TRP A 1202 -34.25 -23.53 65.50
CA TRP A 1202 -35.15 -22.61 66.17
C TRP A 1202 -36.54 -22.63 65.52
N ASN A 1203 -36.59 -22.50 64.19
CA ASN A 1203 -37.84 -22.57 63.45
C ASN A 1203 -37.63 -23.03 62.00
N VAL A 1204 -38.65 -23.60 61.39
CA VAL A 1204 -38.59 -24.12 60.02
C VAL A 1204 -39.17 -23.08 59.06
N ILE A 1205 -38.35 -22.61 58.12
CA ILE A 1205 -38.72 -21.63 57.09
C ILE A 1205 -39.52 -22.31 55.97
N VAL A 1206 -39.02 -23.44 55.47
CA VAL A 1206 -39.70 -24.26 54.45
C VAL A 1206 -39.68 -25.70 54.93
N PRO A 1207 -40.85 -26.34 55.14
CA PRO A 1207 -40.92 -27.68 55.68
C PRO A 1207 -40.42 -28.73 54.69
N ARG A 1208 -40.15 -29.93 55.21
CA ARG A 1208 -39.82 -31.09 54.39
C ARG A 1208 -41.01 -31.44 53.50
N GLY A 1209 -40.73 -31.84 52.26
CA GLY A 1209 -41.78 -32.13 51.27
C GLY A 1209 -42.25 -30.91 50.48
N GLU A 1210 -41.72 -29.71 50.75
CA GLU A 1210 -41.99 -28.51 49.94
C GLU A 1210 -40.78 -28.04 49.12
N ILE A 1211 -39.57 -28.47 49.48
CA ILE A 1211 -38.35 -28.19 48.70
C ILE A 1211 -38.31 -29.08 47.47
N ARG A 1212 -37.98 -28.50 46.32
CA ARG A 1212 -37.85 -29.20 45.04
C ARG A 1212 -36.41 -29.20 44.58
N ILE A 1213 -36.00 -30.29 43.95
CA ILE A 1213 -34.75 -30.40 43.19
C ILE A 1213 -35.11 -30.42 41.72
N GLY A 1214 -34.40 -29.63 40.91
CA GLY A 1214 -34.78 -29.44 39.52
C GLY A 1214 -33.62 -29.15 38.59
N LEU A 1215 -33.91 -29.36 37.30
CA LEU A 1215 -33.16 -28.91 36.15
C LEU A 1215 -33.69 -27.53 35.75
N TYR A 1216 -32.79 -26.56 35.69
CA TYR A 1216 -33.11 -25.19 35.31
C TYR A 1216 -32.23 -24.75 34.14
N GLU A 1217 -32.82 -24.02 33.20
CA GLU A 1217 -32.14 -23.45 32.02
C GLU A 1217 -32.16 -21.92 32.05
N TYR A 1218 -31.33 -21.27 31.24
CA TYR A 1218 -31.29 -19.81 31.17
C TYR A 1218 -32.49 -19.24 30.39
N ILE A 1219 -33.17 -18.20 30.92
CA ILE A 1219 -34.20 -17.46 30.17
C ILE A 1219 -33.56 -16.40 29.29
N PHE A 1220 -33.82 -16.46 27.98
CA PHE A 1220 -33.61 -15.33 27.08
C PHE A 1220 -34.60 -14.22 27.45
N ALA A 1221 -34.17 -13.22 28.21
CA ALA A 1221 -34.92 -11.98 28.33
C ALA A 1221 -34.96 -11.30 26.96
N LYS A 1222 -36.02 -11.57 26.18
CA LYS A 1222 -36.44 -10.66 25.11
C LYS A 1222 -37.00 -9.43 25.81
N ASN A 1223 -36.16 -8.39 25.91
CA ASN A 1223 -36.50 -7.04 26.35
C ASN A 1223 -37.08 -6.91 27.77
N GLU A 1224 -36.22 -6.60 28.75
CA GLU A 1224 -36.47 -5.60 29.80
C GLU A 1224 -35.16 -4.89 30.13
#